data_AF-A0A8S3BF97-F1
#
_entry.id   AF-A0A8S3BF97-F1
#
_cell.length_a   1.000
_cell.length_b   1.000
_cell.length_c   1.000
_cell.angle_alpha   90.00
_cell.angle_beta   90.00
_cell.angle_gamma   90.00
#
_symmetry.space_group_name_H-M   'P 1'
#
loop_
_entity.id
_entity.type
_entity.pdbx_description
1 polymer ?
#
loop_
_entity_poly.entity_id
_entity_poly.type
_entity_poly.pdbx_seq_one_letter_code
_entity_poly.pdbx_strand_id
1 'polypeptide(L)'
;VQQHSIVPFALKLNYKLTLWEYDYDDQLLQREYFRYQPTEYQIEMARLLQNLKYNYLQAKQELIEVKKRILCHRPTSSMLSNIVSSASISLIPTNIDGTVNEQIHKQQQEITESLKIVITETENKIQECKTLFDETFEQVSIHEDNRNVALTEKLVDLIYRRFYVLQKKMDCLHYYRTDLSVRRRRRGYNRYDTHNDETPNTMFRFSPSMIICTSRHAFTDEQLKLLNRGPTYVPPYQTYISSTDQSTIEMIKKNFKLLQHHLTILLTKSNVNMAQAMLIIKQIKDVYTLTFSRSLSSVMYQRAIYERNLVDTIRAHLKSNGLILRRTADQRNVFYLGNRNDFEDKTNEYMKKTDIFEICDDINNENLQVTRHYLVKKIKAFNDELNIIFHDKKYKDFIEKLSIDTDKVELPYLYFLPDVSQKNNLSVKPIVVMQRSATSRLGQFLDQLLRPTVHRHMEYTTFLNGADFIRKLNEYTTDKEHRIRSTTIFASISISNFHAIVPHKTMLNVFKDFLNDCTIRPFIEDLHINKITHLTALFLYHNHFYYNHKIYRFAKGSPTSLSYTQTLANIYLYQWQKLFSRQTSIKNEFFGRCQNQLFFTWNETEDELRTLLNMVASQDPNVIFDFEIGRRIQFLDAVIDKYEGELATTIYHNPKRQKYTLPYAINNAKLAHS
;
A
#
# COMPACT_ATOMS: atom_id res chain seq x y z
N VAL A 1 -10.92 7.37 9.31
CA VAL A 1 -9.57 7.58 8.74
C VAL A 1 -8.67 8.04 9.86
N GLN A 2 -7.75 7.17 10.29
CA GLN A 2 -6.85 7.36 11.43
C GLN A 2 -5.44 7.60 10.87
N GLN A 3 -4.78 8.70 11.22
CA GLN A 3 -3.31 8.75 11.41
C GLN A 3 -2.82 10.13 11.88
N HIS A 4 -1.69 10.09 12.60
CA HIS A 4 -0.86 11.21 13.09
C HIS A 4 -0.86 11.54 14.59
N SER A 5 -0.62 10.53 15.41
CA SER A 5 0.30 10.67 16.58
C SER A 5 1.00 9.35 16.96
N ILE A 6 1.05 8.38 16.04
CA ILE A 6 1.68 7.08 16.28
C ILE A 6 3.18 7.06 15.89
N VAL A 7 3.67 7.96 15.02
CA VAL A 7 5.01 7.82 14.41
C VAL A 7 6.18 7.72 15.42
N PRO A 8 6.29 8.55 16.47
CA PRO A 8 7.38 8.40 17.44
C PRO A 8 7.25 7.13 18.29
N PHE A 9 6.01 6.66 18.50
CA PHE A 9 5.71 5.51 19.35
C PHE A 9 5.81 4.19 18.58
N ALA A 10 5.37 4.15 17.32
CA ALA A 10 5.64 3.06 16.38
C ALA A 10 7.14 2.95 16.10
N LEU A 11 7.88 4.06 15.97
CA LEU A 11 9.34 3.98 15.86
C LEU A 11 9.97 3.36 17.11
N LYS A 12 9.55 3.77 18.31
CA LYS A 12 10.05 3.19 19.56
C LYS A 12 9.60 1.75 19.79
N LEU A 13 8.36 1.41 19.40
CA LEU A 13 7.79 0.07 19.49
C LEU A 13 8.45 -0.86 18.47
N ASN A 14 8.53 -0.46 17.21
CA ASN A 14 9.21 -1.20 16.15
C ASN A 14 10.69 -1.37 16.50
N TYR A 15 11.36 -0.34 17.01
CA TYR A 15 12.74 -0.46 17.53
C TYR A 15 12.84 -1.50 18.65
N LYS A 16 11.92 -1.50 19.62
CA LYS A 16 11.91 -2.50 20.70
C LYS A 16 11.61 -3.91 20.17
N LEU A 17 10.67 -4.05 19.24
CA LEU A 17 10.35 -5.32 18.59
C LEU A 17 11.55 -5.85 17.80
N THR A 18 12.21 -4.99 17.03
CA THR A 18 13.41 -5.34 16.25
C THR A 18 14.57 -5.76 17.18
N LEU A 19 14.74 -5.09 18.32
CA LEU A 19 15.71 -5.53 19.35
C LEU A 19 15.34 -6.89 19.94
N TRP A 20 14.06 -7.13 20.21
CA TRP A 20 13.59 -8.42 20.72
C TRP A 20 13.74 -9.55 19.69
N GLU A 21 13.56 -9.26 18.41
CA GLU A 21 13.83 -10.20 17.32
C GLU A 21 15.32 -10.57 17.30
N TYR A 22 16.24 -9.60 17.37
CA TYR A 22 17.67 -9.90 17.46
C TYR A 22 18.06 -10.64 18.75
N ASP A 23 17.43 -10.34 19.88
CA ASP A 23 17.64 -11.08 21.15
C ASP A 23 17.15 -12.53 21.04
N TYR A 24 16.03 -12.75 20.34
CA TYR A 24 15.49 -14.08 20.09
C TYR A 24 16.37 -14.89 19.13
N ASP A 25 16.86 -14.26 18.05
CA ASP A 25 17.77 -14.89 17.10
C ASP A 25 19.11 -15.26 17.77
N ASP A 26 19.65 -14.40 18.65
CA ASP A 26 20.85 -14.73 19.45
C ASP A 26 20.58 -15.91 20.40
N GLN A 27 19.41 -15.98 21.04
CA GLN A 27 19.02 -17.12 21.88
C GLN A 27 18.86 -18.43 21.09
N LEU A 28 18.34 -18.38 19.86
CA LEU A 28 18.25 -19.54 18.98
C LEU A 28 19.65 -20.03 18.59
N LEU A 29 20.52 -19.12 18.15
CA LEU A 29 21.92 -19.43 17.84
C LEU A 29 22.66 -19.98 19.06
N GLN A 30 22.39 -19.45 20.25
CA GLN A 30 22.97 -19.95 21.50
C GLN A 30 22.49 -21.38 21.83
N ARG A 31 21.23 -21.72 21.53
CA ARG A 31 20.71 -23.09 21.67
C ARG A 31 21.36 -24.04 20.66
N GLU A 32 21.55 -23.60 19.42
CA GLU A 32 22.27 -24.38 18.40
C GLU A 32 23.74 -24.60 18.78
N TYR A 33 24.38 -23.57 19.34
CA TYR A 33 25.72 -23.64 19.89
C TYR A 33 25.82 -24.62 21.07
N PHE A 34 24.87 -24.61 22.01
CA PHE A 34 24.88 -25.59 23.12
C PHE A 34 24.58 -27.03 22.67
N ARG A 35 23.74 -27.20 21.65
CA ARG A 35 23.47 -28.53 21.05
C ARG A 35 24.70 -29.10 20.33
N TYR A 36 25.62 -28.25 19.91
CA TYR A 36 26.87 -28.66 19.28
C TYR A 36 27.89 -29.27 20.27
N GLN A 37 27.69 -29.13 21.59
CA GLN A 37 28.60 -29.64 22.64
C GLN A 37 30.09 -29.24 22.42
N PRO A 38 30.40 -27.93 22.36
CA PRO A 38 31.77 -27.47 22.13
C PRO A 38 32.71 -27.80 23.29
N THR A 39 33.99 -28.00 22.99
CA THR A 39 35.04 -28.22 24.01
C THR A 39 35.28 -26.95 24.83
N GLU A 40 35.90 -27.08 26.01
CA GLU A 40 36.23 -25.94 26.88
C GLU A 40 37.10 -24.89 26.16
N TYR A 41 38.08 -25.36 25.38
CA TYR A 41 38.90 -24.52 24.50
C TYR A 41 38.06 -23.77 23.45
N GLN A 42 37.12 -24.44 22.80
CA GLN A 42 36.23 -23.80 21.80
C GLN A 42 35.32 -22.74 22.44
N ILE A 43 34.87 -22.95 23.69
CA ILE A 43 34.10 -21.96 24.44
C ILE A 43 34.96 -20.74 24.78
N GLU A 44 36.20 -20.95 25.20
CA GLU A 44 37.14 -19.88 25.51
C GLU A 44 37.47 -19.04 24.26
N MET A 45 37.77 -19.70 23.14
CA MET A 45 38.05 -19.02 21.87
C MET A 45 36.83 -18.29 21.31
N ALA A 46 35.63 -18.88 21.40
CA ALA A 46 34.41 -18.19 20.97
C ALA A 46 34.13 -16.93 21.82
N ARG A 47 34.39 -16.97 23.13
CA ARG A 47 34.27 -15.78 24.01
C ARG A 47 35.31 -14.72 23.66
N LEU A 48 36.54 -15.13 23.39
CA LEU A 48 37.63 -14.22 23.06
C LEU A 48 37.36 -13.53 21.71
N LEU A 49 36.99 -14.28 20.67
CA LEU A 49 36.58 -13.73 19.36
C LEU A 49 35.35 -12.81 19.48
N GLN A 50 34.38 -13.15 20.33
CA GLN A 50 33.22 -12.31 20.59
C GLN A 50 33.58 -10.98 21.26
N ASN A 51 34.47 -11.01 22.26
CA ASN A 51 34.96 -9.80 22.93
C ASN A 51 35.78 -8.91 21.98
N LEU A 52 36.69 -9.49 21.19
CA LEU A 52 37.46 -8.75 20.18
C LEU A 52 36.56 -8.10 19.13
N LYS A 53 35.55 -8.83 18.64
CA LYS A 53 34.58 -8.28 17.69
C LYS A 53 33.74 -7.15 18.30
N TYR A 54 33.34 -7.29 19.55
CA TYR A 54 32.62 -6.26 20.29
C TYR A 54 33.47 -4.99 20.45
N ASN A 55 34.73 -5.12 20.86
CA ASN A 55 35.67 -4.01 21.00
C ASN A 55 35.92 -3.30 19.66
N TYR A 56 36.11 -4.07 18.58
CA TYR A 56 36.25 -3.54 17.23
C TYR A 56 35.00 -2.75 16.78
N LEU A 57 33.81 -3.30 16.97
CA LEU A 57 32.55 -2.63 16.61
C LEU A 57 32.30 -1.37 17.46
N GLN A 58 32.65 -1.41 18.74
CA GLN A 58 32.54 -0.27 19.64
C GLN A 58 33.48 0.86 19.23
N ALA A 59 34.76 0.56 18.99
CA ALA A 59 35.75 1.55 18.54
C ALA A 59 35.34 2.20 17.20
N LYS A 60 34.80 1.40 16.27
CA LYS A 60 34.26 1.90 14.98
C LYS A 60 33.07 2.85 15.18
N GLN A 61 32.20 2.56 16.14
CA GLN A 61 31.09 3.46 16.49
C GLN A 61 31.57 4.77 17.12
N GLU A 62 32.56 4.70 18.02
CA GLU A 62 33.17 5.88 18.65
C GLU A 62 33.81 6.79 17.59
N LEU A 63 34.54 6.24 16.62
CA LEU A 63 35.11 7.03 15.51
C LEU A 63 34.03 7.71 14.66
N ILE A 64 32.94 7.01 14.33
CA ILE A 64 31.81 7.60 13.57
C ILE A 64 31.18 8.75 14.36
N GLU A 65 31.04 8.60 15.68
CA GLU A 65 30.48 9.63 16.55
C GLU A 65 31.41 10.85 16.67
N VAL A 66 32.73 10.63 16.79
CA VAL A 66 33.75 11.69 16.78
C VAL A 66 33.74 12.46 15.45
N LYS A 67 33.82 11.76 14.31
CA LYS A 67 33.79 12.38 12.97
C LYS A 67 32.51 13.19 12.73
N LYS A 68 31.36 12.68 13.16
CA LYS A 68 30.07 13.37 13.02
C LYS A 68 29.95 14.59 13.93
N ARG A 69 30.54 14.57 15.13
CA ARG A 69 30.57 15.71 16.06
C ARG A 69 31.51 16.82 15.58
N ILE A 70 32.59 16.48 14.87
CA ILE A 70 33.50 17.45 14.22
C ILE A 70 32.80 18.17 13.08
N LEU A 71 32.06 17.43 12.24
CA LEU A 71 31.21 17.98 11.18
C LEU A 71 30.06 18.87 11.69
N CYS A 72 29.73 18.80 12.99
CA CYS A 72 28.66 19.55 13.64
C CYS A 72 29.22 20.39 14.81
N HIS A 73 30.07 21.39 14.50
CA HIS A 73 30.80 22.26 15.44
C HIS A 73 30.16 22.50 16.81
N ARG A 74 30.52 21.69 17.83
CA ARG A 74 30.69 22.05 19.26
C ARG A 74 31.05 20.80 20.10
N PRO A 75 32.19 20.79 20.83
CA PRO A 75 32.49 19.75 21.82
C PRO A 75 31.60 19.87 23.07
N THR A 76 31.30 18.75 23.74
CA THR A 76 30.48 18.71 24.97
C THR A 76 31.32 19.01 26.22
N SER A 77 30.68 19.47 27.31
CA SER A 77 31.34 19.82 28.59
C SER A 77 32.16 18.68 29.22
N SER A 78 31.84 17.42 28.92
CA SER A 78 32.60 16.25 29.37
C SER A 78 33.91 16.01 28.62
N MET A 79 34.05 16.51 27.38
CA MET A 79 35.34 16.52 26.68
C MET A 79 36.16 17.71 27.16
N LEU A 80 35.52 18.86 27.39
CA LEU A 80 36.18 20.03 27.98
C LEU A 80 36.71 19.73 29.38
N SER A 81 36.03 18.93 30.21
CA SER A 81 36.54 18.55 31.53
C SER A 81 37.81 17.70 31.46
N ASN A 82 37.92 16.80 30.48
CA ASN A 82 39.11 15.97 30.27
C ASN A 82 40.26 16.76 29.62
N ILE A 83 39.94 17.76 28.79
CA ILE A 83 40.91 18.67 28.15
C ILE A 83 41.46 19.69 29.17
N VAL A 84 40.61 20.19 30.08
CA VAL A 84 40.99 21.13 31.15
C VAL A 84 41.83 20.44 32.22
N SER A 85 41.63 19.15 32.50
CA SER A 85 42.52 18.40 33.41
C SER A 85 43.94 18.19 32.87
N SER A 86 44.16 18.33 31.55
CA SER A 86 45.49 18.21 30.93
C SER A 86 46.18 19.56 30.67
N ALA A 87 45.49 20.70 30.82
CA ALA A 87 46.03 22.02 30.49
C ALA A 87 45.87 23.01 31.65
N SER A 88 46.97 23.29 32.35
CA SER A 88 47.07 24.25 33.45
C SER A 88 46.98 25.69 32.93
N ILE A 89 45.85 26.40 33.03
CA ILE A 89 45.81 27.88 32.90
C ILE A 89 44.74 28.52 33.82
N SER A 90 45.15 29.60 34.46
CA SER A 90 44.50 30.44 35.48
C SER A 90 43.51 31.51 34.93
N LEU A 91 42.72 32.07 35.85
CA LEU A 91 41.62 33.04 35.67
C LEU A 91 42.07 34.53 35.57
N ILE A 92 41.56 35.27 34.55
CA ILE A 92 41.04 36.69 34.48
C ILE A 92 42.07 37.85 34.76
N PRO A 93 42.09 39.11 34.18
CA PRO A 93 40.97 39.97 33.71
C PRO A 93 41.10 40.86 32.43
N THR A 94 39.90 41.22 31.92
CA THR A 94 39.39 42.46 31.27
C THR A 94 40.22 43.32 30.29
N ASN A 95 39.53 43.62 29.17
CA ASN A 95 39.63 44.73 28.21
C ASN A 95 40.28 44.47 26.84
N ILE A 96 39.59 45.06 25.83
CA ILE A 96 39.97 45.37 24.43
C ILE A 96 39.50 44.34 23.38
N ASP A 97 38.42 44.72 22.68
CA ASP A 97 37.68 44.03 21.59
C ASP A 97 38.48 43.76 20.28
N GLY A 98 39.80 43.56 20.36
CA GLY A 98 40.64 43.14 19.23
C GLY A 98 41.21 41.73 19.36
N THR A 99 41.35 41.23 20.59
CA THR A 99 42.03 39.95 20.91
C THR A 99 41.12 38.72 20.87
N VAL A 100 39.80 38.92 20.92
CA VAL A 100 38.81 37.84 21.03
C VAL A 100 38.76 36.97 19.76
N ASN A 101 38.89 37.56 18.57
CA ASN A 101 38.86 36.79 17.32
C ASN A 101 40.13 35.96 17.10
N GLU A 102 41.31 36.49 17.45
CA GLU A 102 42.56 35.72 17.40
C GLU A 102 42.59 34.62 18.47
N GLN A 103 42.08 34.88 19.68
CA GLN A 103 41.94 33.86 20.72
C GLN A 103 40.93 32.77 20.33
N ILE A 104 39.79 33.13 19.74
CA ILE A 104 38.82 32.14 19.22
C ILE A 104 39.43 31.32 18.09
N HIS A 105 40.19 31.93 17.18
CA HIS A 105 40.87 31.20 16.11
C HIS A 105 41.95 30.26 16.64
N LYS A 106 42.75 30.71 17.62
CA LYS A 106 43.78 29.90 18.26
C LYS A 106 43.17 28.73 19.05
N GLN A 107 42.08 28.99 19.77
CA GLN A 107 41.34 27.98 20.51
C GLN A 107 40.64 26.98 19.57
N GLN A 108 40.13 27.42 18.42
CA GLN A 108 39.59 26.54 17.37
C GLN A 108 40.68 25.69 16.70
N GLN A 109 41.88 26.24 16.48
CA GLN A 109 43.02 25.50 15.95
C GLN A 109 43.52 24.44 16.95
N GLU A 110 43.67 24.78 18.23
CA GLU A 110 44.06 23.82 19.28
C GLU A 110 43.01 22.71 19.47
N ILE A 111 41.72 23.05 19.38
CA ILE A 111 40.63 22.06 19.37
C ILE A 111 40.71 21.18 18.11
N THR A 112 41.02 21.75 16.94
CA THR A 112 41.12 21.00 15.68
C THR A 112 42.30 20.03 15.69
N GLU A 113 43.46 20.45 16.18
CA GLU A 113 44.64 19.60 16.30
C GLU A 113 44.47 18.50 17.35
N SER A 114 43.88 18.81 18.52
CA SER A 114 43.54 17.76 19.50
C SER A 114 42.49 16.76 18.98
N LEU A 115 41.53 17.20 18.17
CA LEU A 115 40.56 16.31 17.53
C LEU A 115 41.18 15.42 16.45
N LYS A 116 42.17 15.92 15.69
CA LYS A 116 42.95 15.10 14.76
C LYS A 116 43.73 14.02 15.50
N ILE A 117 44.31 14.34 16.66
CA ILE A 117 44.99 13.36 17.51
C ILE A 117 44.00 12.29 17.98
N VAL A 118 42.83 12.68 18.49
CA VAL A 118 41.80 11.73 18.94
C VAL A 118 41.30 10.84 17.80
N ILE A 119 41.07 11.39 16.59
CA ILE A 119 40.71 10.60 15.39
C ILE A 119 41.80 9.58 15.09
N THR A 120 43.05 10.03 15.05
CA THR A 120 44.20 9.19 14.69
C THR A 120 44.39 8.07 15.72
N GLU A 121 44.26 8.38 17.02
CA GLU A 121 44.28 7.38 18.09
C GLU A 121 43.14 6.37 18.01
N THR A 122 41.92 6.81 17.67
CA THR A 122 40.79 5.88 17.50
C THR A 122 40.92 5.05 16.24
N GLU A 123 41.44 5.59 15.15
CA GLU A 123 41.76 4.84 13.92
C GLU A 123 42.85 3.80 14.17
N ASN A 124 43.90 4.16 14.92
CA ASN A 124 44.94 3.23 15.34
C ASN A 124 44.39 2.11 16.23
N LYS A 125 43.52 2.42 17.20
CA LYS A 125 42.84 1.41 18.03
C LYS A 125 41.92 0.48 17.21
N ILE A 126 41.23 1.00 16.20
CA ILE A 126 40.42 0.18 15.29
C ILE A 126 41.31 -0.76 14.48
N GLN A 127 42.45 -0.25 13.99
CA GLN A 127 43.40 -1.04 13.22
C GLN A 127 44.03 -2.12 14.10
N GLU A 128 44.42 -1.80 15.34
CA GLU A 128 44.95 -2.73 16.34
C GLU A 128 43.91 -3.81 16.69
N CYS A 129 42.66 -3.43 16.97
CA CYS A 129 41.59 -4.40 17.23
C CYS A 129 41.31 -5.30 16.02
N LYS A 130 41.50 -4.78 14.80
CA LYS A 130 41.32 -5.54 13.56
C LYS A 130 42.47 -6.51 13.35
N THR A 131 43.73 -6.08 13.48
CA THR A 131 44.89 -6.95 13.34
C THR A 131 44.88 -8.04 14.40
N LEU A 132 44.55 -7.71 15.66
CA LEU A 132 44.44 -8.71 16.72
C LEU A 132 43.32 -9.71 16.43
N PHE A 133 42.18 -9.27 15.92
CA PHE A 133 41.08 -10.16 15.52
C PHE A 133 41.50 -11.09 14.36
N ASP A 134 42.12 -10.53 13.32
CA ASP A 134 42.55 -11.28 12.13
C ASP A 134 43.65 -12.30 12.51
N GLU A 135 44.64 -11.91 13.32
CA GLU A 135 45.71 -12.78 13.83
C GLU A 135 45.16 -13.91 14.72
N THR A 136 44.25 -13.60 15.65
CA THR A 136 43.63 -14.62 16.51
C THR A 136 42.77 -15.58 15.69
N PHE A 137 42.10 -15.08 14.65
CA PHE A 137 41.27 -15.89 13.76
C PHE A 137 42.11 -16.80 12.85
N GLU A 138 43.26 -16.31 12.36
CA GLU A 138 44.22 -17.11 11.59
C GLU A 138 44.90 -18.18 12.46
N GLN A 139 45.30 -17.86 13.69
CA GLN A 139 45.87 -18.85 14.64
C GLN A 139 44.91 -20.01 14.90
N VAL A 140 43.60 -19.75 14.86
CA VAL A 140 42.55 -20.77 15.04
C VAL A 140 42.30 -21.59 13.76
N SER A 141 42.59 -21.03 12.58
CA SER A 141 42.40 -21.69 11.28
C SER A 141 43.58 -22.57 10.86
N ILE A 142 44.78 -22.39 11.46
CA ILE A 142 46.04 -23.01 10.98
C ILE A 142 46.40 -24.32 11.74
N HIS A 143 45.79 -24.65 12.87
CA HIS A 143 46.06 -25.92 13.57
C HIS A 143 45.15 -27.07 13.11
N GLU A 144 45.30 -27.50 11.85
CA GLU A 144 44.57 -28.65 11.27
C GLU A 144 44.98 -30.02 11.86
N ASP A 145 46.13 -30.12 12.55
CA ASP A 145 46.70 -31.43 12.95
C ASP A 145 46.33 -31.93 14.34
N ASN A 146 45.56 -31.19 15.14
CA ASN A 146 45.04 -31.70 16.42
C ASN A 146 43.51 -31.60 16.47
N ARG A 147 42.84 -32.76 16.38
CA ARG A 147 41.36 -32.92 16.43
C ARG A 147 40.66 -32.32 17.66
N ASN A 148 41.41 -31.79 18.63
CA ASN A 148 40.89 -31.14 19.84
C ASN A 148 40.99 -29.59 19.83
N VAL A 149 41.60 -28.97 18.81
CA VAL A 149 41.91 -27.53 18.79
C VAL A 149 41.25 -26.77 17.62
N ALA A 150 40.91 -27.44 16.52
CA ALA A 150 40.27 -26.79 15.38
C ALA A 150 38.78 -26.45 15.62
N LEU A 151 38.34 -25.24 15.26
CA LEU A 151 36.91 -24.91 15.16
C LEU A 151 36.32 -25.64 13.95
N THR A 152 35.28 -26.45 14.14
CA THR A 152 34.63 -27.08 12.98
C THR A 152 33.95 -26.03 12.10
N GLU A 153 33.81 -26.34 10.80
CA GLU A 153 33.09 -25.50 9.83
C GLU A 153 31.70 -25.06 10.35
N LYS A 154 31.01 -25.96 11.04
CA LYS A 154 29.71 -25.70 11.68
C LYS A 154 29.81 -24.70 12.82
N LEU A 155 30.86 -24.76 13.64
CA LEU A 155 31.09 -23.82 14.74
C LEU A 155 31.48 -22.43 14.20
N VAL A 156 32.29 -22.40 13.14
CA VAL A 156 32.67 -21.18 12.42
C VAL A 156 31.43 -20.50 11.82
N ASP A 157 30.54 -21.25 11.15
CA ASP A 157 29.27 -20.74 10.64
C ASP A 157 28.36 -20.18 11.75
N LEU A 158 28.23 -20.88 12.88
CA LEU A 158 27.47 -20.39 14.04
C LEU A 158 28.04 -19.08 14.60
N ILE A 159 29.37 -18.96 14.69
CA ILE A 159 30.06 -17.75 15.13
C ILE A 159 29.81 -16.60 14.15
N TYR A 160 29.90 -16.84 12.83
CA TYR A 160 29.62 -15.81 11.81
C TYR A 160 28.17 -15.33 11.84
N ARG A 161 27.20 -16.24 11.96
CA ARG A 161 25.78 -15.89 12.08
C ARG A 161 25.53 -15.04 13.31
N ARG A 162 26.17 -15.39 14.43
CA ARG A 162 26.08 -14.61 15.67
C ARG A 162 26.70 -13.22 15.54
N PHE A 163 27.86 -13.11 14.87
CA PHE A 163 28.47 -11.81 14.57
C PHE A 163 27.59 -10.94 13.70
N TYR A 164 26.91 -11.52 12.71
CA TYR A 164 25.97 -10.81 11.87
C TYR A 164 24.80 -10.24 12.67
N VAL A 165 24.19 -11.03 13.56
CA VAL A 165 23.11 -10.57 14.45
C VAL A 165 23.58 -9.45 15.39
N LEU A 166 24.77 -9.58 15.99
CA LEU A 166 25.36 -8.56 16.86
C LEU A 166 25.62 -7.24 16.11
N GLN A 167 26.15 -7.31 14.90
CA GLN A 167 26.38 -6.13 14.06
C GLN A 167 25.06 -5.42 13.72
N LYS A 168 24.03 -6.17 13.31
CA LYS A 168 22.70 -5.61 12.99
C LYS A 168 22.02 -4.98 14.21
N LYS A 169 22.16 -5.61 15.38
CA LYS A 169 21.67 -5.07 16.66
C LYS A 169 22.35 -3.74 17.00
N MET A 170 23.67 -3.68 16.83
CA MET A 170 24.47 -2.47 17.05
C MET A 170 24.14 -1.34 16.08
N ASP A 171 23.95 -1.65 14.79
CA ASP A 171 23.53 -0.68 13.78
C ASP A 171 22.13 -0.11 14.09
N CYS A 172 21.21 -0.96 14.55
CA CYS A 172 19.87 -0.56 14.98
C CYS A 172 19.91 0.37 16.20
N LEU A 173 20.74 0.07 17.19
CA LEU A 173 20.98 0.93 18.36
C LEU A 173 21.52 2.32 17.94
N HIS A 174 22.48 2.34 17.03
CA HIS A 174 23.08 3.56 16.51
C HIS A 174 22.11 4.41 15.69
N TYR A 175 21.37 3.80 14.75
CA TYR A 175 20.37 4.48 13.93
C TYR A 175 19.28 5.14 14.80
N TYR A 176 18.79 4.43 15.81
CA TYR A 176 17.79 4.96 16.74
C TYR A 176 18.33 6.13 17.58
N ARG A 177 19.57 6.04 18.09
CA ARG A 177 20.23 7.14 18.84
C ARG A 177 20.48 8.38 17.98
N THR A 178 20.90 8.18 16.73
CA THR A 178 21.17 9.28 15.78
C THR A 178 19.89 9.99 15.33
N ASP A 179 18.81 9.27 15.04
CA ASP A 179 17.52 9.87 14.65
C ASP A 179 16.89 10.67 15.82
N LEU A 180 17.07 10.21 17.08
CA LEU A 180 16.62 10.95 18.27
C LEU A 180 17.41 12.23 18.55
N SER A 181 18.73 12.19 18.40
CA SER A 181 19.62 13.34 18.70
C SER A 181 19.47 14.47 17.66
N VAL A 182 19.35 14.13 16.38
CA VAL A 182 19.09 15.10 15.30
C VAL A 182 17.73 15.79 15.48
N ARG A 183 16.70 15.06 15.92
CA ARG A 183 15.36 15.61 16.16
C ARG A 183 15.26 16.49 17.41
N ARG A 184 16.09 16.26 18.44
CA ARG A 184 16.16 17.16 19.61
C ARG A 184 16.81 18.50 19.26
N ARG A 185 17.86 18.51 18.41
CA ARG A 185 18.55 19.75 18.00
C ARG A 185 17.67 20.67 17.14
N ARG A 186 16.86 20.12 16.22
CA ARG A 186 15.89 20.91 15.43
C ARG A 186 14.81 21.64 16.24
N ARG A 187 14.61 21.28 17.52
CA ARG A 187 13.64 21.97 18.40
C ARG A 187 14.25 23.05 19.29
N GLY A 188 15.57 23.07 19.45
CA GLY A 188 16.27 24.03 20.32
C GLY A 188 16.75 25.30 19.59
N TYR A 189 16.88 25.27 18.26
CA TYR A 189 17.55 26.33 17.48
C TYR A 189 16.61 27.37 16.83
N ASN A 190 15.29 27.27 17.02
CA ASN A 190 14.31 28.22 16.43
C ASN A 190 13.81 29.29 17.43
N ARG A 191 14.66 29.73 18.36
CA ARG A 191 14.43 30.95 19.15
C ARG A 191 15.70 31.78 19.09
N TYR A 192 15.60 32.98 18.54
CA TYR A 192 16.66 33.97 18.31
C TYR A 192 17.51 33.73 17.05
N ASP A 193 17.03 34.18 15.90
CA ASP A 193 17.60 35.37 15.25
C ASP A 193 16.77 35.82 14.04
N THR A 194 16.70 37.14 13.89
CA THR A 194 15.96 37.89 12.89
C THR A 194 16.81 38.21 11.66
N HIS A 195 16.15 38.14 10.50
CA HIS A 195 16.49 38.67 9.17
C HIS A 195 17.39 37.86 8.22
N ASN A 196 16.76 37.54 7.08
CA ASN A 196 17.28 37.36 5.73
C ASN A 196 18.36 36.29 5.52
N ASP A 197 17.94 35.05 5.31
CA ASP A 197 17.92 34.45 3.97
C ASP A 197 17.50 32.97 4.03
N GLU A 198 16.71 32.59 3.03
CA GLU A 198 16.42 31.23 2.56
C GLU A 198 16.46 30.07 3.59
N THR A 199 15.34 29.84 4.27
CA THR A 199 15.15 28.62 5.06
C THR A 199 15.06 27.38 4.14
N PRO A 200 15.87 26.32 4.35
CA PRO A 200 15.59 25.02 3.77
C PRO A 200 14.44 24.39 4.58
N ASN A 201 13.23 24.73 4.16
CA ASN A 201 12.00 24.07 4.55
C ASN A 201 12.06 22.59 4.13
N THR A 202 12.71 21.73 4.93
CA THR A 202 12.34 20.30 5.00
C THR A 202 11.04 20.16 5.82
N MET A 203 10.04 20.94 5.40
CA MET A 203 8.64 20.65 5.65
C MET A 203 8.37 19.40 4.81
N PHE A 204 8.03 18.29 5.44
CA PHE A 204 7.46 17.15 4.73
C PHE A 204 6.26 17.68 3.93
N ARG A 205 6.46 17.96 2.64
CA ARG A 205 5.39 18.35 1.72
C ARG A 205 4.63 17.07 1.45
N PHE A 206 3.54 16.88 2.17
CA PHE A 206 2.50 15.95 1.74
C PHE A 206 2.03 16.42 0.36
N SER A 207 1.88 15.50 -0.59
CA SER A 207 1.24 15.82 -1.88
C SER A 207 -0.09 16.52 -1.57
N PRO A 208 -0.32 17.75 -2.06
CA PRO A 208 -1.54 18.46 -1.74
C PRO A 208 -2.73 17.63 -2.22
N SER A 209 -3.70 17.38 -1.33
CA SER A 209 -5.02 16.95 -1.77
C SER A 209 -5.53 18.03 -2.73
N MET A 210 -5.86 17.68 -3.97
CA MET A 210 -6.29 18.68 -4.94
C MET A 210 -7.80 18.86 -4.77
N ILE A 211 -8.24 20.07 -4.37
CA ILE A 211 -9.66 20.41 -4.31
C ILE A 211 -10.04 21.09 -5.61
N ILE A 212 -10.94 20.47 -6.36
CA ILE A 212 -11.56 21.07 -7.54
C ILE A 212 -12.78 21.85 -7.03
N CYS A 213 -12.66 23.17 -7.00
CA CYS A 213 -13.75 24.06 -6.62
C CYS A 213 -14.51 24.51 -7.86
N THR A 214 -15.82 24.23 -7.91
CA THR A 214 -16.72 24.69 -8.98
C THR A 214 -17.70 25.76 -8.50
N SER A 215 -17.72 26.06 -7.19
CA SER A 215 -18.58 27.08 -6.58
C SER A 215 -17.87 28.42 -6.42
N ARG A 216 -18.65 29.52 -6.39
CA ARG A 216 -18.14 30.87 -6.05
C ARG A 216 -17.77 31.03 -4.57
N HIS A 217 -18.12 30.07 -3.72
CA HIS A 217 -17.81 30.08 -2.30
C HIS A 217 -16.40 29.53 -2.05
N ALA A 218 -15.54 30.37 -1.48
CA ALA A 218 -14.18 30.03 -1.14
C ALA A 218 -14.06 29.69 0.35
N PHE A 219 -13.40 28.56 0.63
CA PHE A 219 -12.89 28.28 1.97
C PHE A 219 -11.74 29.24 2.32
N THR A 220 -11.53 29.48 3.62
CA THR A 220 -10.37 30.25 4.06
C THR A 220 -9.08 29.45 3.83
N ASP A 221 -7.94 30.16 3.77
CA ASP A 221 -6.63 29.51 3.61
C ASP A 221 -6.34 28.47 4.70
N GLU A 222 -6.81 28.70 5.92
CA GLU A 222 -6.64 27.76 7.05
C GLU A 222 -7.48 26.49 6.86
N GLN A 223 -8.71 26.64 6.39
CA GLN A 223 -9.59 25.52 6.06
C GLN A 223 -9.03 24.70 4.90
N LEU A 224 -8.54 25.36 3.84
CA LEU A 224 -7.88 24.69 2.71
C LEU A 224 -6.61 23.96 3.15
N LYS A 225 -5.77 24.58 4.00
CA LYS A 225 -4.58 23.92 4.57
C LYS A 225 -4.97 22.67 5.38
N LEU A 226 -6.03 22.74 6.19
CA LEU A 226 -6.53 21.59 6.96
C LEU A 226 -7.06 20.48 6.05
N LEU A 227 -7.83 20.81 5.01
CA LEU A 227 -8.36 19.84 4.06
C LEU A 227 -7.23 19.18 3.24
N ASN A 228 -6.20 19.93 2.89
CA ASN A 228 -5.08 19.43 2.08
C ASN A 228 -4.18 18.46 2.86
N ARG A 229 -3.93 18.73 4.15
CA ARG A 229 -3.08 17.90 5.01
C ARG A 229 -3.84 16.85 5.83
N GLY A 230 -5.17 16.99 5.93
CA GLY A 230 -6.03 16.23 6.85
C GLY A 230 -5.93 16.69 8.31
N PRO A 231 -6.92 16.38 9.16
CA PRO A 231 -6.81 16.63 10.60
C PRO A 231 -5.70 15.78 11.21
N THR A 232 -4.96 16.35 12.16
CA THR A 232 -3.90 15.63 12.87
C THR A 232 -4.52 14.70 13.90
N TYR A 233 -4.25 13.39 13.83
CA TYR A 233 -4.84 12.45 14.80
C TYR A 233 -4.45 12.76 16.24
N VAL A 234 -5.45 13.14 17.03
CA VAL A 234 -5.38 13.17 18.48
C VAL A 234 -6.31 12.08 19.00
N PRO A 235 -5.83 11.30 20.00
CA PRO A 235 -6.65 10.40 20.79
C PRO A 235 -8.11 10.82 20.93
N PRO A 236 -9.18 10.18 20.41
CA PRO A 236 -10.55 10.67 20.65
C PRO A 236 -10.83 10.92 22.14
N TYR A 237 -10.24 10.07 22.99
CA TYR A 237 -10.31 10.10 24.45
C TYR A 237 -9.41 11.15 25.13
N GLN A 238 -8.41 11.68 24.43
CA GLN A 238 -7.59 12.80 24.93
C GLN A 238 -8.21 14.16 24.57
N THR A 239 -9.26 14.18 23.72
CA THR A 239 -9.95 15.39 23.26
C THR A 239 -11.35 15.58 23.85
N TYR A 240 -11.83 14.71 24.76
CA TYR A 240 -13.14 14.91 25.38
C TYR A 240 -13.08 16.07 26.38
N ILE A 241 -13.39 17.24 25.82
CA ILE A 241 -13.87 18.42 26.52
C ILE A 241 -15.18 17.98 27.19
N SER A 242 -15.18 17.97 28.53
CA SER A 242 -16.34 17.82 29.42
C SER A 242 -17.23 16.57 29.24
N SER A 243 -16.91 15.49 29.95
CA SER A 243 -17.92 14.62 30.59
C SER A 243 -17.25 13.63 31.55
N THR A 244 -17.51 13.80 32.86
CA THR A 244 -17.33 12.85 33.98
C THR A 244 -16.40 11.64 33.76
N ASP A 245 -15.31 11.58 34.53
CA ASP A 245 -14.25 10.55 34.53
C ASP A 245 -14.72 9.07 34.55
N GLN A 246 -15.95 8.81 34.99
CA GLN A 246 -16.53 7.46 34.97
C GLN A 246 -16.82 6.96 33.54
N SER A 247 -17.23 7.84 32.60
CA SER A 247 -17.57 7.46 31.22
C SER A 247 -16.33 7.12 30.36
N THR A 248 -15.21 7.79 30.62
CA THR A 248 -13.96 7.63 29.88
C THR A 248 -13.29 6.30 30.20
N ILE A 249 -13.26 5.87 31.47
CA ILE A 249 -12.67 4.60 31.90
C ILE A 249 -13.43 3.40 31.30
N GLU A 250 -14.76 3.44 31.26
CA GLU A 250 -15.59 2.37 30.69
C GLU A 250 -15.41 2.26 29.17
N MET A 251 -15.31 3.39 28.45
CA MET A 251 -15.01 3.40 27.02
C MET A 251 -13.62 2.86 26.70
N ILE A 252 -12.60 3.19 27.50
CA ILE A 252 -11.23 2.65 27.35
C ILE A 252 -11.26 1.12 27.47
N LYS A 253 -12.00 0.60 28.47
CA LYS A 253 -12.21 -0.85 28.64
C LYS A 253 -12.93 -1.47 27.44
N LYS A 254 -13.99 -0.84 26.93
CA LYS A 254 -14.76 -1.32 25.76
C LYS A 254 -13.92 -1.38 24.48
N ASN A 255 -13.11 -0.35 24.21
CA ASN A 255 -12.23 -0.32 23.03
C ASN A 255 -11.08 -1.31 23.16
N PHE A 256 -10.52 -1.48 24.36
CA PHE A 256 -9.51 -2.50 24.59
C PHE A 256 -10.06 -3.92 24.36
N LYS A 257 -11.34 -4.20 24.68
CA LYS A 257 -11.95 -5.51 24.38
C LYS A 257 -11.91 -5.85 22.89
N LEU A 258 -12.11 -4.87 22.01
CA LEU A 258 -12.00 -5.08 20.56
C LEU A 258 -10.56 -5.43 20.16
N LEU A 259 -9.58 -4.66 20.65
CA LEU A 259 -8.16 -4.93 20.43
C LEU A 259 -7.74 -6.30 20.98
N GLN A 260 -8.20 -6.63 22.18
CA GLN A 260 -7.96 -7.91 22.85
C GLN A 260 -8.50 -9.06 21.99
N HIS A 261 -9.71 -8.96 21.47
CA HIS A 261 -10.28 -9.98 20.58
C HIS A 261 -9.42 -10.21 19.33
N HIS A 262 -8.96 -9.14 18.68
CA HIS A 262 -8.06 -9.25 17.52
C HIS A 262 -6.69 -9.84 17.88
N LEU A 263 -6.11 -9.43 19.01
CA LEU A 263 -4.85 -10.00 19.50
C LEU A 263 -4.97 -11.48 19.82
N THR A 264 -6.09 -11.91 20.41
CA THR A 264 -6.35 -13.34 20.67
C THR A 264 -6.45 -14.12 19.36
N ILE A 265 -7.16 -13.61 18.34
CA ILE A 265 -7.21 -14.25 17.01
C ILE A 265 -5.82 -14.33 16.38
N LEU A 266 -4.99 -13.29 16.52
CA LEU A 266 -3.66 -13.25 15.93
C LEU A 266 -2.71 -14.24 16.62
N LEU A 267 -2.67 -14.23 17.95
CA LEU A 267 -1.81 -15.09 18.78
C LEU A 267 -2.18 -16.57 18.66
N THR A 268 -3.47 -16.88 18.52
CA THR A 268 -3.94 -18.25 18.24
C THR A 268 -3.53 -18.74 16.85
N LYS A 269 -3.57 -17.87 15.84
CA LYS A 269 -3.08 -18.20 14.48
C LYS A 269 -1.57 -18.36 14.38
N SER A 270 -0.81 -17.76 15.29
CA SER A 270 0.65 -17.77 15.29
C SER A 270 1.27 -18.81 16.24
N ASN A 271 0.46 -19.76 16.73
CA ASN A 271 0.90 -20.87 17.62
C ASN A 271 1.67 -20.40 18.87
N VAL A 272 1.38 -19.21 19.39
CA VAL A 272 2.00 -18.71 20.62
C VAL A 272 1.40 -19.43 21.83
N ASN A 273 2.24 -19.92 22.73
CA ASN A 273 1.81 -20.58 23.97
C ASN A 273 0.84 -19.67 24.77
N MET A 274 -0.24 -20.25 25.29
CA MET A 274 -1.27 -19.56 26.07
C MET A 274 -0.74 -18.71 27.22
N ALA A 275 0.26 -19.19 27.97
CA ALA A 275 0.86 -18.43 29.07
C ALA A 275 1.58 -17.17 28.57
N GLN A 276 2.27 -17.29 27.44
CA GLN A 276 3.01 -16.20 26.81
C GLN A 276 2.06 -15.22 26.11
N ALA A 277 1.00 -15.71 25.47
CA ALA A 277 -0.07 -14.90 24.90
C ALA A 277 -0.80 -14.06 25.96
N MET A 278 -1.10 -14.64 27.13
CA MET A 278 -1.68 -13.89 28.25
C MET A 278 -0.75 -12.79 28.78
N LEU A 279 0.56 -13.08 28.86
CA LEU A 279 1.56 -12.11 29.31
C LEU A 279 1.71 -10.95 28.32
N ILE A 280 1.74 -11.25 27.01
CA ILE A 280 1.76 -10.25 25.93
C ILE A 280 0.51 -9.38 25.97
N ILE A 281 -0.69 -9.98 26.06
CA ILE A 281 -1.96 -9.23 26.14
C ILE A 281 -1.98 -8.34 27.39
N LYS A 282 -1.48 -8.82 28.53
CA LYS A 282 -1.36 -8.03 29.76
C LYS A 282 -0.41 -6.85 29.59
N GLN A 283 0.79 -7.06 29.06
CA GLN A 283 1.75 -5.99 28.81
C GLN A 283 1.20 -4.95 27.83
N ILE A 284 0.50 -5.37 26.78
CA ILE A 284 -0.16 -4.47 25.83
C ILE A 284 -1.28 -3.70 26.54
N LYS A 285 -2.06 -4.35 27.41
CA LYS A 285 -3.10 -3.68 28.22
C LYS A 285 -2.50 -2.62 29.14
N ASP A 286 -1.41 -2.94 29.81
CA ASP A 286 -0.74 -2.03 30.74
C ASP A 286 -0.18 -0.82 29.98
N VAL A 287 0.51 -1.04 28.85
CA VAL A 287 0.98 0.04 27.95
C VAL A 287 -0.19 0.85 27.39
N TYR A 288 -1.27 0.18 26.98
CA TYR A 288 -2.47 0.83 26.47
C TYR A 288 -3.04 1.74 27.56
N THR A 289 -3.31 1.25 28.77
CA THR A 289 -3.83 2.09 29.87
C THR A 289 -2.89 3.24 30.26
N LEU A 290 -1.58 3.01 30.32
CA LEU A 290 -0.56 4.04 30.56
C LEU A 290 -0.53 5.16 29.51
N THR A 291 -0.97 4.88 28.28
CA THR A 291 -1.00 5.87 27.21
C THR A 291 -2.13 6.88 27.42
N PHE A 292 -3.13 6.53 28.22
CA PHE A 292 -4.36 7.30 28.45
C PHE A 292 -4.33 8.02 29.81
N SER A 293 -3.42 7.63 30.71
CA SER A 293 -3.17 8.33 31.98
C SER A 293 -2.23 9.54 31.85
N ARG A 294 -1.66 9.77 30.66
CA ARG A 294 -0.81 10.94 30.38
C ARG A 294 -1.67 12.09 29.86
N SER A 295 -1.60 13.23 30.53
CA SER A 295 -2.19 14.48 30.03
C SER A 295 -1.50 14.92 28.72
N LEU A 296 -2.30 15.45 27.79
CA LEU A 296 -1.76 16.09 26.58
C LEU A 296 -0.95 17.33 26.98
N SER A 297 0.12 17.62 26.23
CA SER A 297 0.75 18.93 26.35
C SER A 297 -0.24 20.03 25.96
N SER A 298 -0.19 21.17 26.65
CA SER A 298 -1.06 22.32 26.39
C SER A 298 -1.10 22.70 24.90
N VAL A 299 0.05 22.66 24.23
CA VAL A 299 0.18 22.94 22.79
C VAL A 299 -0.60 21.95 21.92
N MET A 300 -0.57 20.65 22.24
CA MET A 300 -1.33 19.65 21.49
C MET A 300 -2.84 19.76 21.74
N TYR A 301 -3.23 20.09 22.96
CA TYR A 301 -4.61 20.31 23.34
C TYR A 301 -5.21 21.54 22.62
N GLN A 302 -4.52 22.68 22.65
CA GLN A 302 -4.92 23.89 21.94
C GLN A 302 -5.03 23.66 20.43
N ARG A 303 -4.06 22.94 19.84
CA ARG A 303 -4.12 22.56 18.42
C ARG A 303 -5.35 21.69 18.11
N ALA A 304 -5.65 20.72 18.97
CA ALA A 304 -6.80 19.82 18.77
C ALA A 304 -8.13 20.58 18.79
N ILE A 305 -8.28 21.53 19.73
CA ILE A 305 -9.44 22.43 19.78
C ILE A 305 -9.53 23.28 18.53
N TYR A 306 -8.41 23.89 18.12
CA TYR A 306 -8.36 24.72 16.92
C TYR A 306 -8.74 23.93 15.65
N GLU A 307 -8.17 22.74 15.44
CA GLU A 307 -8.53 21.90 14.29
C GLU A 307 -9.99 21.42 14.35
N ARG A 308 -10.53 21.12 15.54
CA ARG A 308 -11.94 20.78 15.72
C ARG A 308 -12.84 21.96 15.32
N ASN A 309 -12.54 23.16 15.82
CA ASN A 309 -13.28 24.37 15.48
C ASN A 309 -13.22 24.63 13.97
N LEU A 310 -12.07 24.45 13.33
CA LEU A 310 -11.95 24.54 11.88
C LEU A 310 -12.85 23.51 11.16
N VAL A 311 -12.87 22.24 11.57
CA VAL A 311 -13.78 21.23 10.99
C VAL A 311 -15.24 21.64 11.15
N ASP A 312 -15.61 22.16 12.31
CA ASP A 312 -16.99 22.60 12.57
C ASP A 312 -17.35 23.85 11.74
N THR A 313 -16.41 24.78 11.53
CA THR A 313 -16.60 25.92 10.62
C THR A 313 -16.76 25.47 9.16
N ILE A 314 -15.99 24.47 8.71
CA ILE A 314 -16.12 23.89 7.37
C ILE A 314 -17.51 23.26 7.21
N ARG A 315 -17.96 22.47 8.19
CA ARG A 315 -19.30 21.86 8.18
C ARG A 315 -20.42 22.90 8.16
N ALA A 316 -20.30 23.94 8.97
CA ALA A 316 -21.25 25.05 8.99
C ALA A 316 -21.28 25.79 7.64
N HIS A 317 -20.12 26.04 7.04
CA HIS A 317 -20.00 26.66 5.73
C HIS A 317 -20.62 25.79 4.62
N LEU A 318 -20.37 24.48 4.63
CA LEU A 318 -20.99 23.54 3.70
C LEU A 318 -22.51 23.51 3.83
N LYS A 319 -23.03 23.55 5.07
CA LYS A 319 -24.48 23.51 5.32
C LYS A 319 -25.17 24.82 4.94
N SER A 320 -24.63 25.96 5.37
CA SER A 320 -25.20 27.29 5.10
C SER A 320 -25.26 27.63 3.61
N ASN A 321 -24.25 27.21 2.84
CA ASN A 321 -24.16 27.51 1.42
C ASN A 321 -24.67 26.37 0.51
N GLY A 322 -25.29 25.32 1.09
CA GLY A 322 -25.80 24.19 0.31
C GLY A 322 -24.74 23.46 -0.52
N LEU A 323 -23.51 23.34 0.01
CA LEU A 323 -22.37 22.75 -0.69
C LEU A 323 -22.18 21.27 -0.34
N ILE A 324 -21.46 20.59 -1.22
CA ILE A 324 -21.02 19.21 -1.05
C ILE A 324 -19.51 19.11 -1.24
N LEU A 325 -18.84 18.45 -0.30
CA LEU A 325 -17.42 18.09 -0.38
C LEU A 325 -17.31 16.57 -0.45
N ARG A 326 -16.93 16.01 -1.59
CA ARG A 326 -16.79 14.56 -1.81
C ARG A 326 -15.49 14.24 -2.51
N ARG A 327 -14.96 13.04 -2.26
CA ARG A 327 -13.86 12.50 -3.07
C ARG A 327 -14.36 12.24 -4.49
N THR A 328 -13.52 12.48 -5.48
CA THR A 328 -13.83 12.15 -6.87
C THR A 328 -13.72 10.64 -7.12
N ALA A 329 -14.36 10.19 -8.19
CA ALA A 329 -14.45 8.77 -8.55
C ALA A 329 -13.16 8.22 -9.17
N ASP A 330 -12.27 9.09 -9.67
CA ASP A 330 -10.93 8.69 -10.05
C ASP A 330 -10.17 8.31 -8.77
N GLN A 331 -9.43 7.20 -8.79
CA GLN A 331 -8.71 6.68 -7.60
C GLN A 331 -7.61 7.64 -7.06
N ARG A 332 -7.58 8.88 -7.55
CA ARG A 332 -6.68 9.96 -7.16
C ARG A 332 -7.13 10.55 -5.81
N ASN A 333 -6.22 11.22 -5.11
CA ASN A 333 -6.53 11.89 -3.85
C ASN A 333 -7.09 13.29 -4.11
N VAL A 334 -8.19 13.35 -4.87
CA VAL A 334 -8.83 14.58 -5.35
C VAL A 334 -10.22 14.70 -4.72
N PHE A 335 -10.58 15.92 -4.33
CA PHE A 335 -11.87 16.25 -3.73
C PHE A 335 -12.60 17.25 -4.61
N TYR A 336 -13.90 17.08 -4.74
CA TYR A 336 -14.83 17.95 -5.43
C TYR A 336 -15.59 18.79 -4.41
N LEU A 337 -15.59 20.11 -4.62
CA LEU A 337 -16.42 21.08 -3.91
C LEU A 337 -17.37 21.76 -4.90
N GLY A 338 -18.67 21.61 -4.67
CA GLY A 338 -19.70 22.19 -5.54
C GLY A 338 -21.07 22.29 -4.87
N ASN A 339 -22.08 22.66 -5.65
CA ASN A 339 -23.45 22.79 -5.19
C ASN A 339 -24.07 21.40 -4.94
N ARG A 340 -24.74 21.22 -3.81
CA ARG A 340 -25.39 19.96 -3.44
C ARG A 340 -26.56 19.63 -4.37
N ASN A 341 -27.39 20.61 -4.70
CA ASN A 341 -28.58 20.41 -5.51
C ASN A 341 -28.19 19.98 -6.92
N ASP A 342 -27.18 20.61 -7.53
CA ASP A 342 -26.65 20.21 -8.84
C ASP A 342 -26.14 18.75 -8.83
N PHE A 343 -25.44 18.35 -7.77
CA PHE A 343 -25.00 16.97 -7.59
C PHE A 343 -26.17 15.98 -7.45
N GLU A 344 -27.20 16.35 -6.69
CA GLU A 344 -28.42 15.54 -6.49
C GLU A 344 -29.24 15.45 -7.79
N ASP A 345 -29.37 16.53 -8.53
CA ASP A 345 -30.04 16.59 -9.83
C ASP A 345 -29.34 15.68 -10.85
N LYS A 346 -28.01 15.74 -10.94
CA LYS A 346 -27.22 14.84 -11.79
C LYS A 346 -27.36 13.38 -11.39
N THR A 347 -27.44 13.12 -10.10
CA THR A 347 -27.65 11.77 -9.55
C THR A 347 -29.04 11.24 -9.92
N ASN A 348 -30.07 12.07 -9.80
CA ASN A 348 -31.44 11.72 -10.20
C ASN A 348 -31.57 11.57 -11.71
N GLU A 349 -30.91 12.43 -12.49
CA GLU A 349 -30.83 12.33 -13.94
C GLU A 349 -30.20 11.01 -14.38
N TYR A 350 -29.11 10.59 -13.72
CA TYR A 350 -28.48 9.29 -13.96
C TYR A 350 -29.46 8.14 -13.72
N MET A 351 -30.12 8.12 -12.56
CA MET A 351 -31.07 7.05 -12.21
C MET A 351 -32.29 7.00 -13.13
N LYS A 352 -32.71 8.12 -13.73
CA LYS A 352 -33.80 8.17 -14.71
C LYS A 352 -33.39 7.67 -16.09
N LYS A 353 -32.14 7.91 -16.51
CA LYS A 353 -31.63 7.54 -17.84
C LYS A 353 -31.05 6.14 -17.90
N THR A 354 -30.57 5.61 -16.78
CA THR A 354 -29.89 4.32 -16.74
C THR A 354 -30.87 3.16 -16.87
N ASP A 355 -30.52 2.20 -17.73
CA ASP A 355 -31.21 0.91 -17.90
C ASP A 355 -30.42 -0.25 -17.24
N ILE A 356 -29.37 0.09 -16.50
CA ILE A 356 -28.49 -0.87 -15.81
C ILE A 356 -29.19 -1.47 -14.59
N PHE A 357 -30.05 -0.69 -13.95
CA PHE A 357 -30.74 -1.06 -12.73
C PHE A 357 -32.23 -1.19 -12.97
N GLU A 358 -32.82 -2.23 -12.39
CA GLU A 358 -34.26 -2.41 -12.37
C GLU A 358 -34.79 -2.36 -10.93
N ILE A 359 -35.98 -1.79 -10.77
CA ILE A 359 -36.65 -1.69 -9.47
C ILE A 359 -37.26 -3.05 -9.14
N CYS A 360 -36.93 -3.58 -7.97
CA CYS A 360 -37.50 -4.83 -7.46
C CYS A 360 -38.64 -4.59 -6.47
N ASP A 361 -38.50 -3.57 -5.62
CA ASP A 361 -39.43 -3.31 -4.52
C ASP A 361 -39.33 -1.85 -4.05
N ASP A 362 -40.41 -1.33 -3.46
CA ASP A 362 -40.48 0.01 -2.86
C ASP A 362 -40.58 -0.13 -1.34
N ILE A 363 -39.59 0.40 -0.62
CA ILE A 363 -39.56 0.34 0.85
C ILE A 363 -40.06 1.67 1.38
N ASN A 364 -41.32 1.69 1.81
CA ASN A 364 -41.84 2.78 2.61
C ASN A 364 -40.98 2.96 3.89
N ASN A 365 -40.60 4.20 4.12
CA ASN A 365 -39.37 4.62 4.78
C ASN A 365 -39.29 4.41 6.31
N GLU A 366 -40.11 3.55 6.89
CA GLU A 366 -40.33 3.56 8.34
C GLU A 366 -39.99 2.25 9.05
N ASN A 367 -39.59 1.17 8.36
CA ASN A 367 -39.28 -0.08 9.05
C ASN A 367 -38.03 -0.82 8.53
N LEU A 368 -36.98 -0.82 9.35
CA LEU A 368 -35.84 -1.76 9.26
C LEU A 368 -36.30 -3.23 9.17
N GLN A 369 -37.47 -3.55 9.71
CA GLN A 369 -38.07 -4.88 9.64
C GLN A 369 -38.48 -5.28 8.22
N VAL A 370 -38.95 -4.35 7.38
CA VAL A 370 -39.36 -4.65 5.99
C VAL A 370 -38.15 -5.01 5.15
N THR A 371 -37.07 -4.24 5.28
CA THR A 371 -35.78 -4.53 4.62
C THR A 371 -35.21 -5.88 5.07
N ARG A 372 -35.31 -6.21 6.36
CA ARG A 372 -34.86 -7.51 6.90
C ARG A 372 -35.71 -8.66 6.39
N HIS A 373 -37.04 -8.49 6.32
CA HIS A 373 -37.95 -9.49 5.77
C HIS A 373 -37.64 -9.77 4.29
N TYR A 374 -37.45 -8.71 3.50
CA TYR A 374 -37.04 -8.84 2.09
C TYR A 374 -35.72 -9.63 1.95
N LEU A 375 -34.70 -9.28 2.74
CA LEU A 375 -33.42 -9.99 2.75
C LEU A 375 -33.60 -11.47 3.07
N VAL A 376 -34.36 -11.82 4.12
CA VAL A 376 -34.60 -13.21 4.51
C VAL A 376 -35.27 -13.99 3.37
N LYS A 377 -36.28 -13.39 2.72
CA LYS A 377 -36.97 -14.00 1.56
C LYS A 377 -35.99 -14.27 0.41
N LYS A 378 -35.13 -13.31 0.08
CA LYS A 378 -34.16 -13.46 -1.03
C LYS A 378 -33.03 -14.43 -0.69
N ILE A 379 -32.56 -14.45 0.55
CA ILE A 379 -31.55 -15.41 1.03
C ILE A 379 -32.11 -16.83 0.95
N LYS A 380 -33.38 -17.04 1.35
CA LYS A 380 -34.03 -18.33 1.20
C LYS A 380 -34.09 -18.77 -0.26
N ALA A 381 -34.59 -17.92 -1.15
CA ALA A 381 -34.63 -18.22 -2.58
C ALA A 381 -33.24 -18.55 -3.16
N PHE A 382 -32.21 -17.79 -2.77
CA PHE A 382 -30.82 -18.04 -3.18
C PHE A 382 -30.32 -19.41 -2.71
N ASN A 383 -30.56 -19.76 -1.44
CA ASN A 383 -30.16 -21.06 -0.90
C ASN A 383 -30.95 -22.21 -1.54
N ASP A 384 -32.24 -22.01 -1.85
CA ASP A 384 -33.07 -22.99 -2.56
C ASP A 384 -32.53 -23.24 -3.98
N GLU A 385 -32.19 -22.19 -4.73
CA GLU A 385 -31.54 -22.31 -6.05
C GLU A 385 -30.16 -23.00 -5.98
N LEU A 386 -29.36 -22.70 -4.95
CA LEU A 386 -28.08 -23.41 -4.71
C LEU A 386 -28.29 -24.91 -4.48
N ASN A 387 -29.31 -25.29 -3.69
CA ASN A 387 -29.66 -26.69 -3.45
C ASN A 387 -30.09 -27.40 -4.73
N ILE A 388 -30.81 -26.72 -5.62
CA ILE A 388 -31.19 -27.25 -6.94
C ILE A 388 -29.94 -27.51 -7.80
N ILE A 389 -28.97 -26.58 -7.83
CA ILE A 389 -27.72 -26.75 -8.58
C ILE A 389 -26.90 -27.94 -8.05
N PHE A 390 -26.92 -28.14 -6.73
CA PHE A 390 -26.16 -29.17 -6.02
C PHE A 390 -27.05 -30.30 -5.47
N HIS A 391 -28.00 -30.79 -6.26
CA HIS A 391 -28.88 -31.89 -5.85
C HIS A 391 -28.13 -33.19 -5.43
N ASP A 392 -26.91 -33.41 -5.92
CA ASP A 392 -26.14 -34.63 -5.63
C ASP A 392 -25.43 -34.56 -4.27
N LYS A 393 -25.56 -35.65 -3.47
CA LYS A 393 -24.92 -35.78 -2.15
C LYS A 393 -23.40 -35.55 -2.14
N LYS A 394 -22.72 -35.74 -3.28
CA LYS A 394 -21.28 -35.50 -3.46
C LYS A 394 -20.90 -34.02 -3.22
N TYR A 395 -21.83 -33.09 -3.40
CA TYR A 395 -21.54 -31.64 -3.30
C TYR A 395 -22.00 -31.00 -1.99
N LYS A 396 -22.32 -31.81 -0.97
CA LYS A 396 -22.80 -31.31 0.33
C LYS A 396 -21.86 -30.28 0.95
N ASP A 397 -20.55 -30.51 0.88
CA ASP A 397 -19.53 -29.58 1.38
C ASP A 397 -19.57 -28.21 0.69
N PHE A 398 -19.92 -28.16 -0.60
CA PHE A 398 -20.07 -26.90 -1.33
C PHE A 398 -21.33 -26.16 -0.90
N ILE A 399 -22.44 -26.87 -0.68
CA ILE A 399 -23.66 -26.28 -0.14
C ILE A 399 -23.40 -25.68 1.23
N GLU A 400 -22.75 -26.41 2.14
CA GLU A 400 -22.44 -25.91 3.50
C GLU A 400 -21.52 -24.68 3.46
N LYS A 401 -20.54 -24.63 2.54
CA LYS A 401 -19.63 -23.50 2.36
C LYS A 401 -20.29 -22.27 1.73
N LEU A 402 -21.18 -22.46 0.76
CA LEU A 402 -21.79 -21.38 -0.03
C LEU A 402 -23.12 -20.89 0.53
N SER A 403 -23.79 -21.70 1.35
CA SER A 403 -25.06 -21.33 1.97
C SER A 403 -24.91 -20.05 2.79
N ILE A 404 -25.94 -19.22 2.68
CA ILE A 404 -25.97 -17.92 3.30
C ILE A 404 -26.69 -18.00 4.63
N ASP A 405 -26.04 -17.43 5.64
CA ASP A 405 -26.58 -17.20 6.97
C ASP A 405 -27.21 -15.80 7.01
N THR A 406 -28.49 -15.73 7.38
CA THR A 406 -29.28 -14.48 7.41
C THR A 406 -28.71 -13.44 8.36
N ASP A 407 -28.01 -13.84 9.43
CA ASP A 407 -27.47 -12.90 10.41
C ASP A 407 -26.13 -12.28 9.99
N LYS A 408 -25.52 -12.79 8.91
CA LYS A 408 -24.21 -12.35 8.42
C LYS A 408 -24.29 -11.50 7.16
N VAL A 409 -25.49 -11.31 6.61
CA VAL A 409 -25.70 -10.56 5.37
C VAL A 409 -26.26 -9.18 5.67
N GLU A 410 -25.71 -8.20 4.97
CA GLU A 410 -26.17 -6.82 4.98
C GLU A 410 -26.70 -6.47 3.60
N LEU A 411 -27.78 -5.67 3.53
CA LEU A 411 -28.29 -5.19 2.23
C LEU A 411 -27.28 -4.18 1.66
N PRO A 412 -26.73 -4.44 0.45
CA PRO A 412 -25.87 -3.50 -0.24
C PRO A 412 -26.55 -2.15 -0.47
N TYR A 413 -25.77 -1.10 -0.67
CA TYR A 413 -26.31 0.22 -0.99
C TYR A 413 -25.53 0.89 -2.12
N LEU A 414 -26.23 1.73 -2.87
CA LEU A 414 -25.66 2.58 -3.92
C LEU A 414 -25.41 3.98 -3.39
N TYR A 415 -24.26 4.55 -3.75
CA TYR A 415 -23.99 5.98 -3.60
C TYR A 415 -23.23 6.49 -4.83
N PHE A 416 -23.27 7.81 -5.04
CA PHE A 416 -22.62 8.45 -6.18
C PHE A 416 -21.34 9.18 -5.77
N LEU A 417 -20.34 9.17 -6.64
CA LEU A 417 -19.15 9.99 -6.55
C LEU A 417 -19.06 10.93 -7.76
N PRO A 418 -18.60 12.18 -7.58
CA PRO A 418 -18.36 13.10 -8.68
C PRO A 418 -17.21 12.58 -9.57
N ASP A 419 -17.43 12.61 -10.88
CA ASP A 419 -16.42 12.30 -11.90
C ASP A 419 -16.10 13.57 -12.69
N VAL A 420 -14.84 14.00 -12.59
CA VAL A 420 -14.33 15.27 -13.12
C VAL A 420 -13.39 15.02 -14.32
N SER A 421 -13.47 13.83 -14.92
CA SER A 421 -12.67 13.45 -16.09
C SER A 421 -13.03 14.26 -17.34
N GLN A 422 -14.27 14.73 -17.46
CA GLN A 422 -14.77 15.55 -18.56
C GLN A 422 -14.62 17.04 -18.24
N LYS A 423 -13.91 17.78 -19.10
CA LYS A 423 -13.70 19.22 -18.95
C LYS A 423 -15.06 19.93 -19.05
N ASN A 424 -15.44 20.64 -17.99
CA ASN A 424 -16.50 21.66 -17.89
C ASN A 424 -17.90 21.22 -17.44
N ASN A 425 -18.21 19.93 -17.26
CA ASN A 425 -19.51 19.50 -16.70
C ASN A 425 -19.33 18.46 -15.58
N LEU A 426 -20.07 18.63 -14.48
CA LEU A 426 -20.16 17.64 -13.41
C LEU A 426 -20.85 16.38 -13.94
N SER A 427 -20.14 15.26 -13.88
CA SER A 427 -20.73 13.92 -14.07
C SER A 427 -20.67 13.14 -12.77
N VAL A 428 -21.50 12.11 -12.64
CA VAL A 428 -21.57 11.27 -11.44
C VAL A 428 -21.33 9.81 -11.81
N LYS A 429 -20.60 9.10 -10.96
CA LYS A 429 -20.32 7.67 -11.11
C LYS A 429 -21.01 6.89 -9.98
N PRO A 430 -21.83 5.87 -10.30
CA PRO A 430 -22.44 5.03 -9.29
C PRO A 430 -21.41 4.08 -8.66
N ILE A 431 -21.47 3.93 -7.34
CA ILE A 431 -20.68 2.97 -6.57
C ILE A 431 -21.62 2.14 -5.71
N VAL A 432 -21.67 0.83 -5.96
CA VAL A 432 -22.46 -0.11 -5.16
C VAL A 432 -21.56 -0.86 -4.20
N VAL A 433 -21.85 -0.75 -2.91
CA VAL A 433 -21.11 -1.41 -1.83
C VAL A 433 -21.69 -2.79 -1.58
N MET A 434 -21.05 -3.82 -2.13
CA MET A 434 -21.50 -5.22 -2.04
C MET A 434 -20.83 -6.01 -0.91
N GLN A 435 -20.16 -5.34 0.02
CA GLN A 435 -19.48 -6.00 1.13
C GLN A 435 -20.53 -6.72 2.00
N ARG A 436 -20.30 -7.99 2.33
CA ARG A 436 -21.26 -8.85 3.06
C ARG A 436 -22.63 -9.02 2.38
N SER A 437 -22.71 -8.76 1.07
CA SER A 437 -23.89 -9.11 0.28
C SER A 437 -24.10 -10.62 0.19
N ALA A 438 -25.31 -11.02 -0.19
CA ALA A 438 -25.64 -12.43 -0.44
C ALA A 438 -24.69 -13.07 -1.47
N THR A 439 -24.36 -12.37 -2.55
CA THR A 439 -23.50 -12.86 -3.63
C THR A 439 -22.00 -12.75 -3.35
N SER A 440 -21.58 -12.08 -2.26
CA SER A 440 -20.16 -11.81 -2.00
C SER A 440 -19.30 -13.07 -1.85
N ARG A 441 -19.76 -14.06 -1.08
CA ARG A 441 -19.04 -15.35 -0.89
C ARG A 441 -19.01 -16.17 -2.17
N LEU A 442 -20.12 -16.23 -2.88
CA LEU A 442 -20.20 -16.93 -4.16
C LEU A 442 -19.26 -16.31 -5.19
N GLY A 443 -19.25 -14.98 -5.30
CA GLY A 443 -18.30 -14.26 -6.16
C GLY A 443 -16.86 -14.58 -5.78
N GLN A 444 -16.50 -14.54 -4.50
CA GLN A 444 -15.16 -14.89 -4.06
C GLN A 444 -14.78 -16.34 -4.42
N PHE A 445 -15.70 -17.29 -4.23
CA PHE A 445 -15.48 -18.70 -4.59
C PHE A 445 -15.28 -18.88 -6.10
N LEU A 446 -16.17 -18.33 -6.94
CA LEU A 446 -16.07 -18.43 -8.40
C LEU A 446 -14.82 -17.75 -8.94
N ASP A 447 -14.43 -16.62 -8.35
CA ASP A 447 -13.19 -15.92 -8.69
C ASP A 447 -11.95 -16.76 -8.37
N GLN A 448 -11.90 -17.39 -7.19
CA GLN A 448 -10.80 -18.28 -6.81
C GLN A 448 -10.70 -19.50 -7.73
N LEU A 449 -11.84 -20.07 -8.12
CA LEU A 449 -11.92 -21.22 -9.02
C LEU A 449 -11.46 -20.89 -10.44
N LEU A 450 -11.90 -19.75 -10.99
CA LEU A 450 -11.76 -19.45 -12.42
C LEU A 450 -10.54 -18.58 -12.77
N ARG A 451 -10.11 -17.70 -11.86
CA ARG A 451 -9.01 -16.77 -12.12
C ARG A 451 -7.72 -17.47 -12.56
N PRO A 452 -7.27 -18.60 -11.97
CA PRO A 452 -6.07 -19.30 -12.43
C PRO A 452 -6.19 -19.80 -13.87
N THR A 453 -7.35 -20.35 -14.23
CA THR A 453 -7.64 -20.85 -15.59
C THR A 453 -7.67 -19.70 -16.60
N VAL A 454 -8.34 -18.60 -16.26
CA VAL A 454 -8.37 -17.35 -17.05
C VAL A 454 -6.96 -16.81 -17.28
N HIS A 455 -6.13 -16.77 -16.23
CA HIS A 455 -4.76 -16.26 -16.35
C HIS A 455 -3.91 -17.11 -17.28
N ARG A 456 -3.93 -18.44 -17.10
CA ARG A 456 -3.17 -19.38 -17.93
C ARG A 456 -3.52 -19.28 -19.42
N HIS A 457 -4.81 -19.13 -19.74
CA HIS A 457 -5.27 -19.01 -21.13
C HIS A 457 -5.00 -17.65 -21.77
N MET A 458 -4.71 -16.61 -20.98
CA MET A 458 -4.50 -15.24 -21.47
C MET A 458 -3.05 -14.75 -21.32
N GLU A 459 -2.16 -15.55 -20.75
CA GLU A 459 -0.79 -15.14 -20.38
C GLU A 459 0.02 -14.65 -21.59
N TYR A 460 -0.03 -15.38 -22.71
CA TYR A 460 0.74 -15.05 -23.91
C TYR A 460 0.33 -13.75 -24.57
N THR A 461 -0.94 -13.37 -24.46
CA THR A 461 -1.51 -12.20 -25.11
C THR A 461 -1.74 -11.03 -24.15
N THR A 462 -1.41 -11.17 -22.87
CA THR A 462 -1.59 -10.12 -21.86
C THR A 462 -0.26 -9.46 -21.50
N PHE A 463 -0.26 -8.14 -21.42
CA PHE A 463 0.84 -7.32 -20.90
C PHE A 463 0.58 -6.99 -19.43
N LEU A 464 1.57 -7.19 -18.58
CA LEU A 464 1.47 -6.89 -17.16
C LEU A 464 1.48 -5.37 -16.89
N ASN A 465 2.35 -4.66 -17.60
CA ASN A 465 2.53 -3.21 -17.49
C ASN A 465 3.22 -2.66 -18.76
N GLY A 466 3.49 -1.35 -18.77
CA GLY A 466 4.18 -0.70 -19.90
C GLY A 466 5.58 -1.26 -20.16
N ALA A 467 6.34 -1.65 -19.15
CA ALA A 467 7.68 -2.22 -19.34
C ALA A 467 7.64 -3.60 -19.98
N ASP A 468 6.71 -4.46 -19.53
CA ASP A 468 6.46 -5.79 -20.11
C ASP A 468 6.00 -5.68 -21.57
N PHE A 469 5.15 -4.70 -21.88
CA PHE A 469 4.75 -4.38 -23.24
C PHE A 469 5.95 -4.03 -24.14
N ILE A 470 6.81 -3.09 -23.71
CA ILE A 470 7.99 -2.67 -24.49
C ILE A 470 8.96 -3.84 -24.70
N ARG A 471 9.18 -4.66 -23.65
CA ARG A 471 10.03 -5.85 -23.75
C ARG A 471 9.51 -6.82 -24.81
N LYS A 472 8.22 -7.19 -24.78
CA LYS A 472 7.62 -8.10 -25.76
C LYS A 472 7.60 -7.51 -27.18
N LEU A 473 7.40 -6.20 -27.29
CA LEU A 473 7.45 -5.51 -28.59
C LEU A 473 8.87 -5.55 -29.18
N ASN A 474 9.89 -5.32 -28.35
CA ASN A 474 11.30 -5.44 -28.77
C ASN A 474 11.65 -6.88 -29.18
N GLU A 475 11.24 -7.88 -28.39
CA GLU A 475 11.42 -9.30 -28.75
C GLU A 475 10.82 -9.61 -30.13
N TYR A 476 9.62 -9.11 -30.40
CA TYR A 476 8.97 -9.24 -31.70
C TYR A 476 9.76 -8.59 -32.85
N THR A 477 10.42 -7.45 -32.61
CA THR A 477 11.26 -6.80 -33.62
C THR A 477 12.58 -7.52 -33.87
N THR A 478 13.16 -8.15 -32.85
CA THR A 478 14.49 -8.78 -32.93
C THR A 478 14.42 -10.21 -33.48
N ASP A 479 13.32 -10.93 -33.26
CA ASP A 479 13.20 -12.36 -33.58
C ASP A 479 13.30 -12.70 -35.08
N LYS A 480 12.93 -11.78 -35.99
CA LYS A 480 13.08 -11.95 -37.44
C LYS A 480 13.23 -10.60 -38.12
N GLU A 481 14.25 -10.47 -38.98
CA GLU A 481 14.37 -9.34 -39.89
C GLU A 481 13.07 -9.18 -40.71
N HIS A 482 12.58 -7.93 -40.89
CA HIS A 482 11.47 -7.53 -41.76
C HIS A 482 10.02 -7.70 -41.24
N ARG A 483 9.79 -7.90 -39.93
CA ARG A 483 8.41 -7.89 -39.38
C ARG A 483 7.76 -6.52 -39.34
N ILE A 484 8.57 -5.48 -39.11
CA ILE A 484 8.14 -4.08 -39.20
C ILE A 484 8.63 -3.54 -40.55
N ARG A 485 7.72 -3.39 -41.50
CA ARG A 485 7.94 -2.84 -42.85
C ARG A 485 7.71 -1.35 -42.83
N SER A 486 8.20 -0.59 -43.81
CA SER A 486 7.91 0.86 -43.97
C SER A 486 6.40 1.18 -44.02
N THR A 487 5.58 0.22 -44.41
CA THR A 487 4.11 0.32 -44.48
C THR A 487 3.36 -0.10 -43.21
N THR A 488 4.03 -0.67 -42.19
CA THR A 488 3.35 -1.14 -40.96
C THR A 488 2.59 -0.01 -40.26
N ILE A 489 1.36 -0.32 -39.88
CA ILE A 489 0.42 0.52 -39.14
C ILE A 489 0.33 -0.03 -37.70
N PHE A 490 0.25 0.88 -36.73
CA PHE A 490 -0.07 0.54 -35.35
C PHE A 490 -1.54 0.83 -35.08
N ALA A 491 -2.19 -0.10 -34.37
CA ALA A 491 -3.57 0.05 -33.94
C ALA A 491 -3.68 -0.15 -32.43
N SER A 492 -4.37 0.75 -31.75
CA SER A 492 -4.83 0.56 -30.38
C SER A 492 -6.36 0.59 -30.30
N ILE A 493 -6.90 -0.22 -29.40
CA ILE A 493 -8.34 -0.30 -29.15
C ILE A 493 -8.56 -0.11 -27.66
N SER A 494 -9.34 0.89 -27.27
CA SER A 494 -9.85 1.02 -25.90
C SER A 494 -11.30 0.57 -25.84
N ILE A 495 -11.56 -0.45 -25.02
CA ILE A 495 -12.91 -0.97 -24.79
C ILE A 495 -13.44 -0.39 -23.48
N SER A 496 -14.51 0.40 -23.57
CA SER A 496 -15.07 1.13 -22.43
C SER A 496 -16.46 0.62 -22.04
N ASN A 497 -16.86 0.89 -20.79
CA ASN A 497 -18.22 0.66 -20.23
C ASN A 497 -18.77 -0.78 -20.21
N PHE A 498 -18.01 -1.78 -20.63
CA PHE A 498 -18.47 -3.17 -20.69
C PHE A 498 -18.86 -3.78 -19.32
N HIS A 499 -18.23 -3.36 -18.22
CA HIS A 499 -18.57 -3.86 -16.87
C HIS A 499 -20.02 -3.56 -16.44
N ALA A 500 -20.59 -2.47 -16.95
CA ALA A 500 -21.85 -1.93 -16.48
C ALA A 500 -23.02 -2.21 -17.44
N ILE A 501 -22.73 -2.38 -18.73
CA ILE A 501 -23.76 -2.37 -19.78
C ILE A 501 -23.98 -3.76 -20.41
N VAL A 502 -23.04 -4.70 -20.26
CA VAL A 502 -23.20 -6.03 -20.89
C VAL A 502 -24.40 -6.79 -20.29
N PRO A 503 -25.40 -7.20 -21.10
CA PRO A 503 -26.53 -7.98 -20.62
C PRO A 503 -26.09 -9.31 -20.01
N HIS A 504 -26.78 -9.77 -18.96
CA HIS A 504 -26.43 -11.03 -18.28
C HIS A 504 -26.47 -12.23 -19.21
N LYS A 505 -27.44 -12.30 -20.12
CA LYS A 505 -27.54 -13.36 -21.13
C LYS A 505 -26.33 -13.39 -22.05
N THR A 506 -25.88 -12.23 -22.54
CA THR A 506 -24.67 -12.11 -23.36
C THR A 506 -23.46 -12.58 -22.56
N MET A 507 -23.26 -12.07 -21.35
CA MET A 507 -22.14 -12.47 -20.49
C MET A 507 -22.13 -13.98 -20.23
N LEU A 508 -23.29 -14.61 -19.98
CA LEU A 508 -23.39 -16.05 -19.76
C LEU A 508 -23.07 -16.87 -21.01
N ASN A 509 -23.45 -16.40 -22.21
CA ASN A 509 -23.08 -17.05 -23.46
C ASN A 509 -21.57 -16.99 -23.69
N VAL A 510 -20.97 -15.81 -23.53
CA VAL A 510 -19.52 -15.62 -23.66
C VAL A 510 -18.76 -16.45 -22.63
N PHE A 511 -19.29 -16.52 -21.41
CA PHE A 511 -18.73 -17.36 -20.35
C PHE A 511 -18.78 -18.86 -20.70
N LYS A 512 -19.89 -19.35 -21.24
CA LYS A 512 -20.01 -20.74 -21.72
C LYS A 512 -19.02 -21.04 -22.85
N ASP A 513 -18.91 -20.14 -23.83
CA ASP A 513 -17.98 -20.29 -24.95
C ASP A 513 -16.53 -20.36 -24.45
N PHE A 514 -16.16 -19.48 -23.50
CA PHE A 514 -14.86 -19.52 -22.85
C PHE A 514 -14.61 -20.84 -22.11
N LEU A 515 -15.56 -21.35 -21.33
CA LEU A 515 -15.41 -22.63 -20.63
C LEU A 515 -15.20 -23.79 -21.61
N ASN A 516 -15.92 -23.81 -22.72
CA ASN A 516 -15.77 -24.81 -23.77
C ASN A 516 -14.41 -24.70 -24.49
N ASP A 517 -13.91 -23.49 -24.73
CA ASP A 517 -12.58 -23.28 -25.31
C ASP A 517 -11.45 -23.71 -24.36
N CYS A 518 -11.61 -23.47 -23.06
CA CYS A 518 -10.54 -23.59 -22.09
C CYS A 518 -10.39 -24.96 -21.46
N THR A 519 -11.37 -25.85 -21.63
CA THR A 519 -11.42 -27.14 -20.94
C THR A 519 -11.55 -28.29 -21.93
N ILE A 520 -10.58 -29.22 -21.89
CA ILE A 520 -10.61 -30.46 -22.69
C ILE A 520 -11.62 -31.45 -22.09
N ARG A 521 -11.78 -31.43 -20.77
CA ARG A 521 -12.79 -32.18 -20.03
C ARG A 521 -13.81 -31.19 -19.48
N PRO A 522 -15.10 -31.55 -19.35
CA PRO A 522 -16.14 -30.61 -18.92
C PRO A 522 -16.12 -30.33 -17.40
N PHE A 523 -14.94 -30.29 -16.79
CA PHE A 523 -14.71 -30.09 -15.36
C PHE A 523 -13.57 -29.09 -15.13
N ILE A 524 -13.78 -28.18 -14.18
CA ILE A 524 -12.73 -27.36 -13.59
C ILE A 524 -12.65 -27.76 -12.12
N GLU A 525 -11.48 -28.28 -11.72
CA GLU A 525 -11.33 -29.00 -10.45
C GLU A 525 -12.40 -30.10 -10.34
N ASP A 526 -13.23 -30.08 -9.31
CA ASP A 526 -14.29 -31.08 -9.06
C ASP A 526 -15.69 -30.66 -9.54
N LEU A 527 -15.82 -29.49 -10.19
CA LEU A 527 -17.10 -28.95 -10.65
C LEU A 527 -17.26 -29.05 -12.16
N HIS A 528 -18.42 -29.56 -12.58
CA HIS A 528 -18.80 -29.58 -13.98
C HIS A 528 -19.10 -28.17 -14.51
N ILE A 529 -18.70 -27.86 -15.75
CA ILE A 529 -18.85 -26.52 -16.37
C ILE A 529 -20.30 -26.00 -16.34
N ASN A 530 -21.29 -26.88 -16.50
CA ASN A 530 -22.71 -26.52 -16.39
C ASN A 530 -23.09 -26.01 -14.99
N LYS A 531 -22.57 -26.64 -13.92
CA LYS A 531 -22.84 -26.17 -12.55
C LYS A 531 -22.18 -24.83 -12.31
N ILE A 532 -20.94 -24.64 -12.77
CA ILE A 532 -20.23 -23.35 -12.71
C ILE A 532 -21.04 -22.28 -13.44
N THR A 533 -21.57 -22.59 -14.62
CA THR A 533 -22.41 -21.66 -15.38
C THR A 533 -23.69 -21.27 -14.65
N HIS A 534 -24.37 -22.24 -14.00
CA HIS A 534 -25.54 -21.92 -13.18
C HIS A 534 -25.18 -21.07 -11.96
N LEU A 535 -24.04 -21.34 -11.30
CA LEU A 535 -23.54 -20.50 -10.21
C LEU A 535 -23.21 -19.07 -10.68
N THR A 536 -22.63 -18.92 -11.87
CA THR A 536 -22.40 -17.60 -12.49
C THR A 536 -23.71 -16.88 -12.76
N ALA A 537 -24.74 -17.58 -13.26
CA ALA A 537 -26.06 -16.99 -13.48
C ALA A 537 -26.67 -16.51 -12.15
N LEU A 538 -26.62 -17.36 -11.13
CA LEU A 538 -27.07 -17.07 -9.78
C LEU A 538 -26.31 -15.87 -9.18
N PHE A 539 -25.00 -15.76 -9.42
CA PHE A 539 -24.22 -14.58 -9.05
C PHE A 539 -24.72 -13.30 -9.74
N LEU A 540 -24.97 -13.34 -11.05
CA LEU A 540 -25.36 -12.15 -11.82
C LEU A 540 -26.75 -11.63 -11.44
N TYR A 541 -27.74 -12.53 -11.36
CA TYR A 541 -29.15 -12.15 -11.18
C TYR A 541 -29.54 -11.74 -9.75
N HIS A 542 -28.73 -12.09 -8.74
CA HIS A 542 -29.05 -11.86 -7.32
C HIS A 542 -28.32 -10.66 -6.68
N ASN A 543 -27.67 -9.81 -7.48
CA ASN A 543 -27.04 -8.58 -7.00
C ASN A 543 -28.07 -7.48 -6.70
N HIS A 544 -28.68 -7.53 -5.52
CA HIS A 544 -29.65 -6.54 -5.05
C HIS A 544 -29.00 -5.48 -4.16
N PHE A 545 -29.51 -4.25 -4.22
CA PHE A 545 -29.02 -3.14 -3.40
C PHE A 545 -30.13 -2.11 -3.12
N TYR A 546 -29.93 -1.33 -2.07
CA TYR A 546 -30.82 -0.26 -1.63
C TYR A 546 -30.36 1.10 -2.16
N TYR A 547 -31.31 1.90 -2.64
CA TYR A 547 -31.08 3.29 -3.00
C TYR A 547 -32.38 4.10 -2.90
N ASN A 548 -32.33 5.26 -2.25
CA ASN A 548 -33.45 6.20 -2.17
C ASN A 548 -34.82 5.51 -1.94
N HIS A 549 -34.92 4.75 -0.85
CA HIS A 549 -36.15 4.08 -0.40
C HIS A 549 -36.63 2.95 -1.30
N LYS A 550 -35.85 2.54 -2.28
CA LYS A 550 -36.18 1.45 -3.21
C LYS A 550 -35.10 0.39 -3.22
N ILE A 551 -35.52 -0.84 -3.52
CA ILE A 551 -34.61 -1.94 -3.79
C ILE A 551 -34.46 -2.08 -5.29
N TYR A 552 -33.21 -2.11 -5.74
CA TYR A 552 -32.85 -2.36 -7.12
C TYR A 552 -32.07 -3.66 -7.23
N ARG A 553 -32.00 -4.19 -8.44
CA ARG A 553 -30.98 -5.16 -8.84
C ARG A 553 -30.29 -4.74 -10.13
N PHE A 554 -29.12 -5.31 -10.37
CA PHE A 554 -28.46 -5.17 -11.67
C PHE A 554 -29.25 -5.96 -12.72
N ALA A 555 -29.79 -5.26 -13.71
CA ALA A 555 -30.39 -5.85 -14.92
C ALA A 555 -29.32 -6.15 -15.97
N LYS A 556 -28.25 -5.33 -15.99
CA LYS A 556 -27.07 -5.46 -16.86
C LYS A 556 -25.80 -5.30 -16.02
N GLY A 557 -24.70 -5.86 -16.51
CA GLY A 557 -23.40 -5.76 -15.85
C GLY A 557 -23.37 -6.41 -14.45
N SER A 558 -22.39 -6.02 -13.66
CA SER A 558 -22.20 -6.52 -12.29
C SER A 558 -21.46 -5.49 -11.44
N PRO A 559 -21.64 -5.50 -10.10
CA PRO A 559 -20.92 -4.57 -9.22
C PRO A 559 -19.40 -4.70 -9.35
N THR A 560 -18.72 -3.58 -9.66
CA THR A 560 -17.24 -3.54 -9.77
C THR A 560 -16.52 -3.74 -8.44
N SER A 561 -17.25 -3.69 -7.31
CA SER A 561 -16.73 -3.93 -5.97
C SER A 561 -16.48 -5.41 -5.66
N LEU A 562 -17.00 -6.34 -6.48
CA LEU A 562 -16.82 -7.78 -6.33
C LEU A 562 -15.69 -8.28 -7.24
N SER A 563 -14.79 -9.12 -6.71
CA SER A 563 -13.61 -9.58 -7.46
C SER A 563 -13.96 -10.41 -8.69
N TYR A 564 -15.03 -11.20 -8.61
CA TYR A 564 -15.51 -12.02 -9.72
C TYR A 564 -15.94 -11.21 -10.95
N THR A 565 -16.44 -9.98 -10.74
CA THR A 565 -16.78 -9.07 -11.83
C THR A 565 -15.57 -8.78 -12.71
N GLN A 566 -14.36 -8.68 -12.12
CA GLN A 566 -13.13 -8.48 -12.89
C GLN A 566 -12.75 -9.73 -13.69
N THR A 567 -13.01 -10.92 -13.16
CA THR A 567 -12.76 -12.19 -13.84
C THR A 567 -13.72 -12.38 -15.01
N LEU A 568 -15.02 -12.12 -14.83
CA LEU A 568 -16.01 -12.11 -15.92
C LEU A 568 -15.67 -11.06 -16.99
N ALA A 569 -15.20 -9.89 -16.56
CA ALA A 569 -14.72 -8.85 -17.47
C ALA A 569 -13.56 -9.31 -18.36
N ASN A 570 -12.56 -9.98 -17.78
CA ASN A 570 -11.46 -10.54 -18.57
C ASN A 570 -11.94 -11.62 -19.55
N ILE A 571 -12.89 -12.47 -19.14
CA ILE A 571 -13.52 -13.47 -20.01
C ILE A 571 -14.28 -12.81 -21.16
N TYR A 572 -14.99 -11.71 -20.88
CA TYR A 572 -15.67 -10.95 -21.93
C TYR A 572 -14.68 -10.36 -22.94
N LEU A 573 -13.61 -9.73 -22.46
CA LEU A 573 -12.55 -9.18 -23.31
C LEU A 573 -11.85 -10.27 -24.13
N TYR A 574 -11.78 -11.50 -23.63
CA TYR A 574 -11.18 -12.62 -24.34
C TYR A 574 -11.89 -12.98 -25.64
N GLN A 575 -13.22 -12.84 -25.70
CA GLN A 575 -13.96 -13.08 -26.95
C GLN A 575 -13.47 -12.15 -28.06
N TRP A 576 -13.30 -10.86 -27.75
CA TRP A 576 -12.79 -9.86 -28.67
C TRP A 576 -11.32 -10.11 -29.00
N GLN A 577 -10.53 -10.44 -27.99
CA GLN A 577 -9.12 -10.80 -28.13
C GLN A 577 -8.92 -11.97 -29.10
N LYS A 578 -9.77 -12.99 -29.05
CA LYS A 578 -9.71 -14.18 -29.92
C LYS A 578 -9.87 -13.82 -31.39
N LEU A 579 -10.74 -12.87 -31.71
CA LEU A 579 -10.94 -12.40 -33.09
C LEU A 579 -9.67 -11.73 -33.63
N PHE A 580 -9.11 -10.78 -32.88
CA PHE A 580 -7.90 -10.07 -33.29
C PHE A 580 -6.67 -10.97 -33.30
N SER A 581 -6.48 -11.77 -32.25
CA SER A 581 -5.34 -12.68 -32.12
C SER A 581 -5.28 -13.71 -33.25
N ARG A 582 -6.42 -14.18 -33.78
CA ARG A 582 -6.45 -15.07 -34.94
C ARG A 582 -5.97 -14.35 -36.20
N GLN A 583 -6.49 -13.16 -36.47
CA GLN A 583 -6.12 -12.37 -37.65
C GLN A 583 -4.64 -11.97 -37.62
N THR A 584 -4.14 -11.53 -36.47
CA THR A 584 -2.74 -11.13 -36.30
C THR A 584 -1.80 -12.34 -36.34
N SER A 585 -2.17 -13.46 -35.72
CA SER A 585 -1.34 -14.67 -35.74
C SER A 585 -1.16 -15.24 -37.14
N ILE A 586 -2.20 -15.24 -37.98
CA ILE A 586 -2.10 -15.69 -39.37
C ILE A 586 -1.11 -14.82 -40.15
N LYS A 587 -1.08 -13.53 -39.86
CA LYS A 587 -0.23 -12.54 -40.53
C LYS A 587 1.15 -12.36 -39.87
N ASN A 588 1.45 -13.14 -38.83
CA ASN A 588 2.64 -13.00 -37.98
C ASN A 588 2.83 -11.59 -37.40
N GLU A 589 1.73 -10.90 -37.10
CA GLU A 589 1.70 -9.57 -36.50
C GLU A 589 1.82 -9.61 -34.98
N PHE A 590 2.32 -8.54 -34.39
CA PHE A 590 2.37 -8.37 -32.95
C PHE A 590 0.97 -8.10 -32.41
N PHE A 591 0.62 -8.71 -31.28
CA PHE A 591 -0.66 -8.50 -30.62
C PHE A 591 -0.54 -8.66 -29.10
N GLY A 592 -1.23 -7.81 -28.35
CA GLY A 592 -1.54 -8.10 -26.97
C GLY A 592 -2.45 -7.07 -26.31
N ARG A 593 -2.74 -7.29 -25.04
CA ARG A 593 -3.74 -6.55 -24.26
C ARG A 593 -3.21 -6.18 -22.90
N CYS A 594 -3.45 -4.95 -22.46
CA CYS A 594 -3.29 -4.55 -21.07
C CYS A 594 -4.62 -4.00 -20.55
N GLN A 595 -5.20 -4.65 -19.53
CA GLN A 595 -6.53 -4.29 -19.00
C GLN A 595 -7.60 -4.24 -20.11
N ASN A 596 -8.22 -3.08 -20.35
CA ASN A 596 -9.23 -2.87 -21.37
C ASN A 596 -8.67 -2.27 -22.68
N GLN A 597 -7.34 -2.20 -22.82
CA GLN A 597 -6.66 -1.67 -24.00
C GLN A 597 -5.96 -2.80 -24.77
N LEU A 598 -6.18 -2.87 -26.08
CA LEU A 598 -5.52 -3.80 -27.00
C LEU A 598 -4.54 -3.02 -27.88
N PHE A 599 -3.47 -3.68 -28.29
CA PHE A 599 -2.46 -3.16 -29.22
C PHE A 599 -2.07 -4.24 -30.21
N PHE A 600 -1.94 -3.87 -31.49
CA PHE A 600 -1.37 -4.74 -32.50
C PHE A 600 -0.76 -3.99 -33.67
N THR A 601 0.09 -4.69 -34.43
CA THR A 601 0.66 -4.23 -35.70
C THR A 601 -0.14 -4.75 -36.89
N TRP A 602 -0.07 -4.03 -38.00
CA TRP A 602 -0.77 -4.41 -39.23
C TRP A 602 0.04 -4.00 -40.46
N ASN A 603 0.43 -4.96 -41.30
CA ASN A 603 1.20 -4.73 -42.51
C ASN A 603 0.37 -4.58 -43.80
N GLU A 604 -0.93 -4.91 -43.76
CA GLU A 604 -1.82 -4.73 -44.92
C GLU A 604 -2.38 -3.30 -45.00
N THR A 605 -3.32 -3.08 -45.91
CA THR A 605 -3.94 -1.78 -46.13
C THR A 605 -4.74 -1.29 -44.92
N GLU A 606 -4.78 0.04 -44.76
CA GLU A 606 -5.58 0.69 -43.72
C GLU A 606 -7.09 0.43 -43.94
N ASP A 607 -7.55 0.31 -45.18
CA ASP A 607 -8.95 0.06 -45.52
C ASP A 607 -9.41 -1.33 -45.05
N GLU A 608 -8.57 -2.36 -45.19
CA GLU A 608 -8.85 -3.69 -44.63
C GLU A 608 -8.94 -3.64 -43.11
N LEU A 609 -8.03 -2.91 -42.46
CA LEU A 609 -8.04 -2.73 -41.02
C LEU A 609 -9.32 -2.03 -40.56
N ARG A 610 -9.71 -0.93 -41.22
CA ARG A 610 -10.94 -0.20 -40.90
C ARG A 610 -12.18 -1.07 -41.09
N THR A 611 -12.20 -1.90 -42.13
CA THR A 611 -13.29 -2.86 -42.37
C THR A 611 -13.39 -3.88 -41.23
N LEU A 612 -12.26 -4.45 -40.79
CA LEU A 612 -12.20 -5.36 -39.65
C LEU A 612 -12.70 -4.68 -38.36
N LEU A 613 -12.23 -3.47 -38.07
CA LEU A 613 -12.61 -2.73 -36.87
C LEU A 613 -14.09 -2.36 -36.86
N ASN A 614 -14.64 -1.93 -38.01
CA ASN A 614 -16.07 -1.62 -38.15
C ASN A 614 -16.94 -2.88 -37.98
N MET A 615 -16.51 -4.02 -38.54
CA MET A 615 -17.19 -5.30 -38.32
C MET A 615 -17.20 -5.66 -36.83
N VAL A 616 -16.08 -5.52 -36.12
CA VAL A 616 -15.99 -5.80 -34.68
C VAL A 616 -16.89 -4.87 -33.88
N ALA A 617 -16.85 -3.56 -34.16
CA ALA A 617 -17.71 -2.58 -33.50
C ALA A 617 -19.21 -2.86 -33.71
N SER A 618 -19.58 -3.43 -34.87
CA SER A 618 -20.98 -3.76 -35.17
C SER A 618 -21.53 -4.98 -34.41
N GLN A 619 -20.67 -5.82 -33.82
CA GLN A 619 -21.10 -7.04 -33.13
C GLN A 619 -21.79 -6.80 -31.78
N ASP A 620 -21.44 -5.73 -31.07
CA ASP A 620 -22.16 -5.33 -29.85
C ASP A 620 -22.34 -3.81 -29.80
N PRO A 621 -23.56 -3.30 -30.08
CA PRO A 621 -23.83 -1.87 -30.08
C PRO A 621 -23.78 -1.24 -28.68
N ASN A 622 -23.75 -2.05 -27.61
CA ASN A 622 -23.72 -1.56 -26.23
C ASN A 622 -22.30 -1.30 -25.72
N VAL A 623 -21.27 -1.75 -26.44
CA VAL A 623 -19.87 -1.61 -26.06
C VAL A 623 -19.23 -0.53 -26.94
N ILE A 624 -18.55 0.41 -26.29
CA ILE A 624 -17.86 1.50 -26.98
C ILE A 624 -16.43 1.04 -27.27
N PHE A 625 -16.08 1.05 -28.56
CA PHE A 625 -14.74 0.80 -29.06
C PHE A 625 -14.14 2.11 -29.56
N ASP A 626 -13.10 2.59 -28.87
CA ASP A 626 -12.32 3.73 -29.32
C ASP A 626 -11.08 3.22 -30.05
N PHE A 627 -10.98 3.53 -31.34
CA PHE A 627 -9.89 3.10 -32.22
C PHE A 627 -8.89 4.23 -32.46
N GLU A 628 -7.61 3.95 -32.26
CA GLU A 628 -6.52 4.82 -32.69
C GLU A 628 -5.66 4.05 -33.71
N ILE A 629 -5.52 4.61 -34.91
CA ILE A 629 -4.75 4.02 -36.01
C ILE A 629 -3.72 5.06 -36.43
N GLY A 630 -2.46 4.64 -36.54
CA GLY A 630 -1.43 5.54 -37.01
C GLY A 630 -0.06 4.87 -37.12
N ARG A 631 0.89 5.63 -37.66
CA ARG A 631 2.32 5.25 -37.67
C ARG A 631 3.04 5.66 -36.38
N ARG A 632 2.39 6.53 -35.61
CA ARG A 632 2.77 6.93 -34.27
C ARG A 632 1.53 6.91 -33.41
N ILE A 633 1.50 6.08 -32.36
CA ILE A 633 0.36 6.00 -31.45
C ILE A 633 0.79 5.95 -30.00
N GLN A 634 -0.12 6.38 -29.13
CA GLN A 634 0.07 6.27 -27.69
C GLN A 634 -0.51 4.94 -27.20
N PHE A 635 0.27 4.18 -26.43
CA PHE A 635 -0.23 2.99 -25.72
C PHE A 635 0.33 2.94 -24.31
N LEU A 636 -0.55 2.82 -23.32
CA LEU A 636 -0.21 2.94 -21.89
C LEU A 636 0.56 4.24 -21.58
N ASP A 637 1.79 4.12 -21.07
CA ASP A 637 2.68 5.23 -20.72
C ASP A 637 3.82 5.39 -21.75
N ALA A 638 3.64 4.88 -22.98
CA ALA A 638 4.59 5.00 -24.08
C ALA A 638 3.95 5.60 -25.34
N VAL A 639 4.70 6.45 -26.06
CA VAL A 639 4.42 6.79 -27.45
C VAL A 639 5.35 5.95 -28.31
N ILE A 640 4.75 5.16 -29.19
CA ILE A 640 5.46 4.32 -30.14
C ILE A 640 5.48 5.10 -31.43
N ASP A 641 6.68 5.37 -31.91
CA ASP A 641 6.95 6.02 -33.16
C ASP A 641 7.83 5.11 -34.00
N LYS A 642 7.82 5.37 -35.29
CA LYS A 642 8.66 4.66 -36.23
C LYS A 642 9.54 5.66 -36.93
N TYR A 643 10.84 5.50 -36.76
CA TYR A 643 11.84 6.40 -37.27
C TYR A 643 12.84 5.60 -38.12
N GLU A 644 12.98 5.95 -39.40
CA GLU A 644 13.96 5.33 -40.33
C GLU A 644 13.87 3.80 -40.48
N GLY A 645 12.70 3.20 -40.24
CA GLY A 645 12.51 1.75 -40.31
C GLY A 645 12.76 1.02 -38.98
N GLU A 646 13.20 1.74 -37.96
CA GLU A 646 13.36 1.26 -36.59
C GLU A 646 12.21 1.73 -35.69
N LEU A 647 11.97 0.99 -34.61
CA LEU A 647 10.93 1.29 -33.63
C LEU A 647 11.51 2.21 -32.54
N ALA A 648 10.99 3.43 -32.45
CA ALA A 648 11.36 4.40 -31.43
C ALA A 648 10.26 4.48 -30.37
N THR A 649 10.63 4.47 -29.09
CA THR A 649 9.66 4.62 -28.00
C THR A 649 10.03 5.79 -27.10
N THR A 650 9.06 6.62 -26.75
CA THR A 650 9.24 7.74 -25.82
C THR A 650 8.24 7.62 -24.67
N ILE A 651 8.64 8.07 -23.48
CA ILE A 651 7.78 8.00 -22.30
C ILE A 651 6.66 9.04 -22.44
N TYR A 652 5.41 8.59 -22.37
CA TYR A 652 4.25 9.45 -22.32
C TYR A 652 3.89 9.80 -20.87
N HIS A 653 4.00 11.09 -20.53
CA HIS A 653 3.51 11.61 -19.26
C HIS A 653 2.15 12.26 -19.44
N ASN A 654 1.09 11.59 -18.97
CA ASN A 654 -0.23 12.20 -18.96
C ASN A 654 -0.21 13.44 -18.04
N PRO A 655 -0.41 14.66 -18.56
CA PRO A 655 -0.35 15.89 -17.75
C PRO A 655 -1.45 15.94 -16.68
N LYS A 656 -2.48 15.10 -16.79
CA LYS A 656 -3.57 14.95 -15.82
C LYS A 656 -3.30 13.88 -14.75
N ARG A 657 -2.29 13.01 -14.87
CA ARG A 657 -1.92 12.03 -13.82
C ARG A 657 -0.99 12.72 -12.81
N GLN A 658 -1.33 12.62 -11.53
CA GLN A 658 -0.54 13.24 -10.45
C GLN A 658 0.87 12.62 -10.44
N LYS A 659 1.91 13.46 -10.44
CA LYS A 659 3.32 13.03 -10.55
C LYS A 659 3.76 12.05 -9.45
N TYR A 660 3.10 12.08 -8.29
CA TYR A 660 3.35 11.22 -7.15
C TYR A 660 2.05 10.97 -6.37
N THR A 661 1.53 9.75 -6.39
CA THR A 661 0.58 9.27 -5.37
C THR A 661 1.37 8.80 -4.16
N LEU A 662 1.21 9.47 -3.02
CA LEU A 662 1.53 8.84 -1.73
C LEU A 662 0.61 7.63 -1.54
N PRO A 663 1.08 6.53 -0.93
CA PRO A 663 0.25 5.35 -0.66
C PRO A 663 -0.77 5.71 0.42
N TYR A 664 -1.92 6.24 0.02
CA TYR A 664 -3.11 6.22 0.86
C TYR A 664 -3.68 4.81 0.78
N ALA A 665 -3.15 3.92 1.63
CA ALA A 665 -3.61 2.54 1.74
C ALA A 665 -5.02 2.50 2.34
N ILE A 666 -6.03 2.65 1.49
CA ILE A 666 -7.40 2.16 1.77
C ILE A 666 -7.52 0.86 0.99
N ASN A 667 -7.14 -0.24 1.63
CA ASN A 667 -7.45 -1.62 1.27
C ASN A 667 -7.69 -1.92 -0.23
N ASN A 668 -6.60 -1.96 -0.99
CA ASN A 668 -6.38 -2.93 -2.08
C ASN A 668 -4.87 -3.28 -2.18
N ALA A 669 -4.19 -3.27 -1.03
CA ALA A 669 -2.77 -3.61 -0.87
C ALA A 669 -2.53 -5.14 -0.82
N LYS A 670 -3.11 -5.90 -1.75
CA LYS A 670 -2.73 -7.30 -1.99
C LYS A 670 -2.19 -7.56 -3.40
N LEU A 671 -2.13 -6.55 -4.27
CA LEU A 671 -1.70 -6.70 -5.67
C LEU A 671 -0.56 -5.76 -6.07
N ALA A 672 0.04 -5.03 -5.13
CA ALA A 672 1.14 -4.10 -5.40
C ALA A 672 2.44 -4.44 -4.68
N HIS A 673 2.57 -5.68 -4.20
CA HIS A 673 3.86 -6.33 -3.96
C HIS A 673 3.74 -7.74 -4.51
N SER A 674 4.68 -8.09 -5.38
CA SER A 674 5.12 -9.46 -5.66
C SER A 674 4.98 -10.38 -4.45
#